data_AF-A0ABD3LXL7-F1
#
_entry.id   AF-A0ABD3LXL7-F1
#
_cell.length_a   1.000
_cell.length_b   1.000
_cell.length_c   1.000
_cell.angle_alpha   90.00
_cell.angle_beta   90.00
_cell.angle_gamma   90.00
#
_symmetry.space_group_name_H-M   'P 1'
#
loop_
_entity.id
_entity.type
_entity.pdbx_description
1 polymer ?
#
loop_
_entity_poly.entity_id
_entity_poly.type
_entity_poly.pdbx_seq_one_letter_code
_entity_poly.pdbx_strand_id
1 'polypeptide(L)'
;MNYAEDRLDRRATAKVDTTSHDQLEYDLKRAHSVLNKYYASHRHRGCDTLPSSHADDDDVDEASPYISPSLRELRAAHELAGKTLRDCGQNRQAVFHFGMAWRASHWLENQRRRNYGTTFANTKTINDDNNTDEDSEWKSVGDYAQMCEFSGFPEIGVLALLFYRAGGCIEFDSIKIGIDESDKIQLHGCGCNMSDCGRSPCFVAFPYQSTDMDDILLSMDALFIDNNFDQTFPCALDLLAHLAHMTRKADIIDDPTEAMHEYLSKQQSIKNMPSVLRFWDNGSLEQSEHRRVLSPVLLLLLLKLLYSSPISGSFLQLACISIPYVAARFPLASPEGRMLAQRYKSHWAYYVFIRALVLGERVKKHRKDRVTGQIPVWDIVFCKESETLNEKQIIDEDKRVNKLDYYRQILWVCSAESSGLSLDQTPPLPCTIEHRISPLSSHHPIFVVGDSHVLSLAWQTIHIDTSKNAPHTGEQQNKLQIDRTAVPFPATGMKAWHVRPSTRFFTHYNLHACLKRLPLSGTRRTIILSAGEIDCREGIGGPLLQGYYRNCRDAVTRTVAEYLASLSDLAEAFQLQILVMPVSPHAYRSEKNGKSTGRARRRETMHLWNESLRRELINGRMSTTPQSTNDRCKYDRVFVLDYEEQLRHDSNSPVGYVLHPCFNADYTHVNSAIVPLIEDAILNCGCDLASL
;
A
#
# COMPACT_ATOMS: atom_id res chain seq x y z
N MET A 1 1.26 -1.90 14.99
CA MET A 1 0.65 -1.33 13.77
C MET A 1 -0.18 -0.08 14.04
N ASN A 2 0.44 0.95 14.62
CA ASN A 2 -0.14 2.29 14.64
C ASN A 2 0.28 2.98 13.34
N TYR A 3 -0.70 3.29 12.49
CA TYR A 3 -0.51 4.33 11.48
C TYR A 3 0.14 5.51 12.17
N ALA A 4 1.22 6.01 11.58
CA ALA A 4 2.06 7.08 12.09
C ALA A 4 1.23 8.01 12.98
N GLU A 5 1.37 7.87 14.31
CA GLU A 5 1.19 9.03 15.17
C GLU A 5 2.08 10.08 14.54
N ASP A 6 1.42 11.09 13.98
CA ASP A 6 2.05 12.20 13.31
C ASP A 6 3.18 12.68 14.24
N ARG A 7 4.35 12.96 13.68
CA ARG A 7 5.51 13.42 14.44
C ARG A 7 5.16 14.66 15.27
N LEU A 8 4.13 15.40 14.85
CA LEU A 8 3.53 16.52 15.58
C LEU A 8 2.82 16.10 16.87
N ASP A 9 2.11 14.97 16.89
CA ASP A 9 1.35 14.49 18.07
C ASP A 9 2.27 13.89 19.14
N ARG A 10 3.35 13.19 18.75
CA ARG A 10 4.38 12.69 19.69
C ARG A 10 5.25 13.81 20.29
N ARG A 11 5.50 14.90 19.55
CA ARG A 11 6.24 16.07 20.07
C ARG A 11 5.39 16.95 20.98
N ALA A 12 4.08 17.03 20.74
CA ALA A 12 3.16 17.73 21.64
C ALA A 12 3.08 17.07 23.04
N THR A 13 3.43 15.77 23.13
CA THR A 13 3.38 14.98 24.37
C THR A 13 4.75 14.75 25.03
N ALA A 14 5.86 14.87 24.30
CA ALA A 14 7.21 14.68 24.83
C ALA A 14 7.82 16.01 25.35
N LYS A 15 7.88 16.17 26.68
CA LYS A 15 8.73 17.17 27.37
C LYS A 15 10.20 16.75 27.32
N VAL A 16 10.85 16.79 26.15
CA VAL A 16 12.28 16.42 26.04
C VAL A 16 13.07 17.48 25.27
N ASP A 17 14.08 18.05 25.95
CA ASP A 17 14.98 19.12 25.51
C ASP A 17 16.11 18.66 24.54
N THR A 18 16.03 17.46 23.95
CA THR A 18 17.09 16.94 23.07
C THR A 18 16.81 17.21 21.59
N THR A 19 17.87 17.54 20.83
CA THR A 19 17.72 17.75 19.39
C THR A 19 17.46 16.42 18.67
N SER A 20 16.72 16.42 17.56
CA SER A 20 16.34 15.17 16.88
C SER A 20 17.50 14.35 16.32
N HIS A 21 18.66 14.99 16.12
CA HIS A 21 19.87 14.32 15.66
C HIS A 21 20.46 13.44 16.78
N ASP A 22 20.47 13.96 18.02
CA ASP A 22 21.01 13.28 19.20
C ASP A 22 20.21 12.01 19.54
N GLN A 23 18.87 12.08 19.40
CA GLN A 23 18.00 10.92 19.64
C GLN A 23 18.18 9.81 18.60
N LEU A 24 18.28 10.17 17.31
CA LEU A 24 18.49 9.19 16.25
C LEU A 24 19.83 8.48 16.44
N GLU A 25 20.91 9.24 16.69
CA GLU A 25 22.23 8.67 16.92
C GLU A 25 22.23 7.75 18.15
N TYR A 26 21.57 8.14 19.24
CA TYR A 26 21.41 7.33 20.45
C TYR A 26 20.68 6.01 20.15
N ASP A 27 19.52 6.06 19.49
CA ASP A 27 18.70 4.88 19.21
C ASP A 27 19.45 3.88 18.30
N LEU A 28 20.19 4.38 17.30
CA LEU A 28 20.98 3.56 16.40
C LEU A 28 22.19 2.93 17.09
N LYS A 29 22.92 3.70 17.91
CA LYS A 29 24.03 3.17 18.72
C LYS A 29 23.55 2.12 19.69
N ARG A 30 22.37 2.31 20.29
CA ARG A 30 21.74 1.32 21.17
C ARG A 30 21.43 0.04 20.41
N ALA A 31 20.75 0.11 19.26
CA ALA A 31 20.44 -1.07 18.45
C ALA A 31 21.70 -1.86 18.08
N HIS A 32 22.75 -1.16 17.62
CA HIS A 32 24.05 -1.77 17.30
C HIS A 32 24.73 -2.40 18.52
N SER A 33 24.77 -1.68 19.65
CA SER A 33 25.40 -2.18 20.89
C SER A 33 24.69 -3.42 21.42
N VAL A 34 23.36 -3.44 21.42
CA VAL A 34 22.57 -4.61 21.87
C VAL A 34 22.78 -5.79 20.93
N LEU A 35 22.83 -5.56 19.61
CA LEU A 35 23.17 -6.60 18.63
C LEU A 35 24.56 -7.19 18.89
N ASN A 36 25.59 -6.36 19.07
CA ASN A 36 26.95 -6.83 19.34
C ASN A 36 27.04 -7.59 20.66
N LYS A 37 26.38 -7.12 21.72
CA LYS A 37 26.30 -7.83 23.00
C LYS A 37 25.67 -9.21 22.84
N TYR A 38 24.58 -9.29 22.08
CA TYR A 38 23.93 -10.56 21.77
C TYR A 38 24.88 -11.50 21.04
N TYR A 39 25.55 -11.07 19.97
CA TYR A 39 26.49 -11.94 19.25
C TYR A 39 27.69 -12.34 20.12
N ALA A 40 28.22 -11.44 20.94
CA ALA A 40 29.34 -11.74 21.84
C ALA A 40 28.95 -12.81 22.88
N SER A 41 27.74 -12.75 23.45
CA SER A 41 27.28 -13.75 24.42
C SER A 41 26.99 -15.12 23.81
N HIS A 42 26.75 -15.19 22.50
CA HIS A 42 26.37 -16.43 21.81
C HIS A 42 27.52 -17.06 20.99
N ARG A 43 28.52 -16.29 20.51
CA ARG A 43 29.76 -16.82 19.89
C ARG A 43 30.57 -17.70 20.85
N HIS A 44 30.59 -17.39 22.14
CA HIS A 44 31.35 -18.16 23.13
C HIS A 44 30.73 -19.51 23.50
N ARG A 45 29.54 -19.86 22.97
CA ARG A 45 28.89 -21.16 23.22
C ARG A 45 29.20 -22.24 22.18
N GLY A 46 30.06 -21.97 21.18
CA GLY A 46 30.61 -23.02 20.30
C GLY A 46 29.57 -23.83 19.50
N CYS A 47 28.42 -23.25 19.17
CA CYS A 47 27.39 -23.90 18.36
C CYS A 47 27.57 -23.46 16.90
N ASP A 48 28.66 -23.91 16.26
CA ASP A 48 28.86 -23.78 14.80
C ASP A 48 28.08 -24.86 14.01
N THR A 49 27.26 -25.65 14.70
CA THR A 49 26.25 -26.55 14.14
C THR A 49 25.01 -26.54 15.02
N LEU A 50 23.86 -26.12 14.50
CA LEU A 50 22.57 -26.45 15.10
C LEU A 50 22.39 -27.98 15.13
N PRO A 51 21.70 -28.56 16.13
CA PRO A 51 21.32 -29.96 16.07
C PRO A 51 20.43 -30.15 14.83
N SER A 52 20.79 -31.13 14.01
CA SER A 52 19.97 -31.49 12.85
C SER A 52 18.56 -31.85 13.33
N SER A 53 17.58 -31.76 12.43
CA SER A 53 16.20 -32.22 12.63
C SER A 53 16.07 -33.74 12.86
N HIS A 54 17.17 -34.44 13.18
CA HIS A 54 17.27 -35.87 13.42
C HIS A 54 18.12 -36.22 14.64
N ALA A 55 18.35 -35.30 15.58
CA ALA A 55 19.00 -35.66 16.84
C ALA A 55 18.01 -36.43 17.74
N ASP A 56 18.37 -37.68 18.04
CA ASP A 56 17.70 -38.58 18.97
C ASP A 56 17.37 -37.89 20.32
N ASP A 57 16.26 -38.30 20.92
CA ASP A 57 15.53 -37.70 22.05
C ASP A 57 16.28 -37.54 23.40
N ASP A 58 17.60 -37.77 23.49
CA ASP A 58 18.26 -38.01 24.79
C ASP A 58 19.23 -36.93 25.32
N ASP A 59 19.48 -35.82 24.61
CA ASP A 59 20.33 -34.72 25.15
C ASP A 59 19.56 -33.38 25.19
N VAL A 60 18.65 -33.27 26.15
CA VAL A 60 18.00 -32.00 26.53
C VAL A 60 18.96 -31.21 27.41
N ASP A 61 19.85 -30.44 26.80
CA ASP A 61 20.56 -29.37 27.50
C ASP A 61 19.50 -28.31 27.91
N GLU A 62 19.26 -28.17 29.21
CA GLU A 62 18.26 -27.27 29.80
C GLU A 62 18.31 -25.88 29.13
N ALA A 63 17.23 -25.52 28.43
CA ALA A 63 17.09 -24.24 27.75
C ALA A 63 17.35 -23.08 28.73
N SER A 64 18.54 -22.47 28.61
CA SER A 64 19.01 -21.41 29.50
C SER A 64 18.00 -20.25 29.60
N PRO A 65 17.45 -19.94 30.79
CA PRO A 65 16.46 -18.87 31.00
C PRO A 65 16.99 -17.45 30.70
N TYR A 66 18.28 -17.32 30.35
CA TYR A 66 18.98 -16.06 30.08
C TYR A 66 18.83 -15.53 28.65
N ILE A 67 18.34 -16.32 27.67
CA ILE A 67 18.29 -15.89 26.27
C ILE A 67 17.10 -14.95 25.99
N SER A 68 15.94 -15.20 26.60
CA SER A 68 14.70 -14.43 26.36
C SER A 68 14.82 -12.93 26.70
N PRO A 69 15.46 -12.49 27.81
CA PRO A 69 15.66 -11.07 28.08
C PRO A 69 16.49 -10.35 27.02
N SER A 70 17.56 -10.99 26.52
CA SER A 70 18.45 -10.38 25.53
C SER A 70 17.76 -10.18 24.16
N LEU A 71 16.93 -11.14 23.75
CA LEU A 71 16.12 -11.03 22.53
C LEU A 71 15.02 -9.96 22.63
N ARG A 72 14.38 -9.84 23.81
CA ARG A 72 13.40 -8.76 24.05
C ARG A 72 14.06 -7.39 23.96
N GLU A 73 15.24 -7.22 24.55
CA GLU A 73 16.00 -5.97 24.46
C GLU A 73 16.41 -5.68 23.02
N LEU A 74 16.91 -6.68 22.28
CA LEU A 74 17.30 -6.55 20.88
C LEU A 74 16.12 -6.09 20.02
N ARG A 75 14.99 -6.78 20.15
CA ARG A 75 13.75 -6.43 19.47
C ARG A 75 13.35 -4.99 19.74
N ALA A 76 13.27 -4.59 21.02
CA ALA A 76 12.84 -3.25 21.41
C ALA A 76 13.79 -2.17 20.89
N ALA A 77 15.09 -2.42 20.91
CA ALA A 77 16.10 -1.49 20.40
C ALA A 77 15.96 -1.28 18.87
N HIS A 78 15.77 -2.36 18.11
CA HIS A 78 15.55 -2.28 16.67
C HIS A 78 14.19 -1.66 16.30
N GLU A 79 13.11 -1.98 17.02
CA GLU A 79 11.79 -1.36 16.80
C GLU A 79 11.86 0.17 17.03
N LEU A 80 12.54 0.60 18.10
CA LEU A 80 12.74 2.02 18.40
C LEU A 80 13.55 2.72 17.30
N ALA A 81 14.69 2.15 16.92
CA ALA A 81 15.51 2.68 15.84
C ALA A 81 14.73 2.76 14.51
N GLY A 82 13.95 1.73 14.18
CA GLY A 82 13.08 1.72 13.00
C GLY A 82 12.03 2.84 13.02
N LYS A 83 11.39 3.08 14.17
CA LYS A 83 10.45 4.21 14.36
C LYS A 83 11.15 5.55 14.17
N THR A 84 12.32 5.76 14.77
CA THR A 84 13.06 7.02 14.68
C THR A 84 13.55 7.29 13.25
N LEU A 85 14.04 6.26 12.55
CA LEU A 85 14.43 6.34 11.14
C LEU A 85 13.25 6.66 10.23
N ARG A 86 12.11 5.96 10.40
CA ARG A 86 10.87 6.24 9.67
C ARG A 86 10.45 7.70 9.89
N ASP A 87 10.44 8.18 11.12
CA ASP A 87 10.01 9.55 11.43
C ASP A 87 10.97 10.62 10.86
N CYS A 88 12.22 10.25 10.56
CA CYS A 88 13.20 11.06 9.81
C CYS A 88 13.15 10.85 8.30
N GLY A 89 12.31 9.93 7.82
CA GLY A 89 12.13 9.59 6.42
C GLY A 89 13.22 8.70 5.81
N GLN A 90 14.06 8.08 6.65
CA GLN A 90 15.03 7.07 6.24
C GLN A 90 14.34 5.70 6.07
N ASN A 91 13.41 5.61 5.12
CA ASN A 91 12.48 4.49 5.02
C ASN A 91 13.20 3.15 4.77
N ARG A 92 14.24 3.12 3.93
CA ARG A 92 14.99 1.89 3.60
C ARG A 92 15.66 1.31 4.85
N GLN A 93 16.27 2.18 5.64
CA GLN A 93 16.91 1.81 6.90
C GLN A 93 15.87 1.44 7.96
N ALA A 94 14.73 2.12 8.00
CA ALA A 94 13.63 1.73 8.88
C ALA A 94 13.15 0.30 8.58
N VAL A 95 12.98 -0.09 7.29
CA VAL A 95 12.62 -1.47 6.92
C VAL A 95 13.64 -2.47 7.48
N PHE A 96 14.95 -2.18 7.36
CA PHE A 96 16.00 -3.02 7.93
C PHE A 96 15.78 -3.26 9.43
N HIS A 97 15.59 -2.18 10.19
CA HIS A 97 15.42 -2.26 11.64
C HIS A 97 14.10 -2.94 12.05
N PHE A 98 12.99 -2.71 11.36
CA PHE A 98 11.77 -3.48 11.60
C PHE A 98 11.93 -4.96 11.24
N GLY A 99 12.72 -5.28 10.21
CA GLY A 99 13.08 -6.65 9.85
C GLY A 99 13.85 -7.34 10.96
N MET A 100 14.86 -6.67 11.53
CA MET A 100 15.61 -7.16 12.68
C MET A 100 14.74 -7.37 13.92
N ALA A 101 13.79 -6.46 14.18
CA ALA A 101 12.82 -6.62 15.27
C ALA A 101 11.91 -7.84 15.04
N TRP A 102 11.48 -8.09 13.80
CA TRP A 102 10.73 -9.31 13.47
C TRP A 102 11.57 -10.57 13.68
N ARG A 103 12.83 -10.61 13.23
CA ARG A 103 13.73 -11.74 13.48
C ARG A 103 13.85 -12.05 14.98
N ALA A 104 14.11 -11.03 15.80
CA ALA A 104 14.19 -11.16 17.26
C ALA A 104 12.88 -11.70 17.88
N SER A 105 11.72 -11.21 17.42
CA SER A 105 10.41 -11.75 17.82
C SER A 105 10.20 -13.20 17.41
N HIS A 106 10.63 -13.58 16.21
CA HIS A 106 10.49 -14.94 15.69
C HIS A 106 11.21 -15.96 16.58
N TRP A 107 12.41 -15.62 17.03
CA TRP A 107 13.16 -16.48 17.94
C TRP A 107 12.56 -16.55 19.34
N LEU A 108 12.07 -15.42 19.87
CA LEU A 108 11.33 -15.41 21.14
C LEU A 108 10.12 -16.36 21.10
N GLU A 109 9.35 -16.31 20.02
CA GLU A 109 8.17 -17.15 19.85
C GLU A 109 8.54 -18.63 19.67
N ASN A 110 9.57 -18.94 18.88
CA ASN A 110 10.07 -20.31 18.73
C ASN A 110 10.60 -20.90 20.05
N GLN A 111 11.27 -20.09 20.89
CA GLN A 111 11.67 -20.51 22.24
C GLN A 111 10.46 -20.81 23.12
N ARG A 112 9.43 -19.95 23.10
CA ARG A 112 8.17 -20.20 23.82
C ARG A 112 7.51 -21.51 23.38
N ARG A 113 7.47 -21.79 22.06
CA ARG A 113 6.90 -23.03 21.51
C ARG A 113 7.65 -24.28 21.97
N ARG A 114 8.99 -24.24 22.00
CA ARG A 114 9.81 -25.35 22.51
C ARG A 114 9.55 -25.61 24.00
N ASN A 115 9.39 -24.55 24.79
CA ASN A 115 9.23 -24.67 26.25
C ASN A 115 7.81 -25.07 26.70
N TYR A 116 6.77 -24.71 25.94
CA TYR A 116 5.36 -24.86 26.36
C TYR A 116 4.49 -25.68 25.40
N GLY A 117 5.06 -26.24 24.33
CA GLY A 117 4.34 -27.00 23.31
C GLY A 117 3.59 -26.14 22.28
N THR A 118 3.29 -26.72 21.12
CA THR A 118 2.67 -26.05 19.95
C THR A 118 1.23 -25.60 20.19
N THR A 119 0.47 -26.33 21.02
CA THR A 119 -0.95 -26.07 21.29
C THR A 119 -1.15 -24.71 21.99
N PHE A 120 -0.25 -24.31 22.90
CA PHE A 120 -0.39 -23.07 23.69
C PHE A 120 -0.17 -21.78 22.86
N ALA A 121 0.66 -21.83 21.82
CA ALA A 121 1.00 -20.68 20.97
C ALA A 121 -0.12 -20.30 19.99
N ASN A 122 -0.86 -21.29 19.48
CA ASN A 122 -1.97 -21.07 18.55
C ASN A 122 -3.26 -20.61 19.28
N THR A 123 -3.51 -21.03 20.53
CA THR A 123 -4.71 -20.57 21.26
C THR A 123 -4.57 -19.12 21.74
N LYS A 124 -3.35 -18.65 22.05
CA LYS A 124 -3.09 -17.25 22.47
C LYS A 124 -3.23 -16.23 21.33
N THR A 125 -2.96 -16.62 20.08
CA THR A 125 -3.07 -15.73 18.91
C THR A 125 -4.52 -15.48 18.47
N ILE A 126 -5.47 -16.32 18.90
CA ILE A 126 -6.88 -16.26 18.46
C ILE A 126 -7.77 -15.48 19.43
N ASN A 127 -7.51 -15.51 20.75
CA ASN A 127 -8.43 -14.99 21.76
C ASN A 127 -7.98 -13.72 22.50
N ASP A 128 -6.74 -13.26 22.31
CA ASP A 128 -6.11 -12.28 23.21
C ASP A 128 -5.67 -10.98 22.50
N ASP A 129 -6.50 -10.43 21.61
CA ASP A 129 -6.37 -9.03 21.14
C ASP A 129 -6.49 -8.02 22.31
N ASN A 130 -6.92 -8.48 23.50
CA ASN A 130 -6.98 -7.71 24.75
C ASN A 130 -5.68 -7.73 25.56
N ASN A 131 -4.73 -8.61 25.25
CA ASN A 131 -3.48 -8.71 25.97
C ASN A 131 -2.39 -7.91 25.26
N THR A 132 -1.84 -6.93 25.98
CA THR A 132 -0.71 -6.09 25.60
C THR A 132 0.60 -6.89 25.60
N ASP A 133 0.63 -8.10 25.03
CA ASP A 133 1.87 -8.85 24.90
C ASP A 133 2.68 -8.16 23.81
N GLU A 134 3.41 -7.11 24.23
CA GLU A 134 4.20 -6.28 23.36
C GLU A 134 5.13 -7.13 22.51
N ASP A 135 5.50 -8.34 22.96
CA ASP A 135 6.43 -9.31 22.37
C ASP A 135 5.93 -10.17 21.20
N SER A 136 4.65 -10.07 20.81
CA SER A 136 4.09 -10.97 19.81
C SER A 136 4.74 -10.84 18.42
N GLU A 137 5.07 -11.97 17.79
CA GLU A 137 5.72 -11.97 16.47
C GLU A 137 4.82 -11.41 15.37
N TRP A 138 3.52 -11.70 15.43
CA TRP A 138 2.55 -11.22 14.45
C TRP A 138 2.56 -9.68 14.35
N LYS A 139 2.79 -8.97 15.46
CA LYS A 139 2.89 -7.51 15.47
C LYS A 139 4.13 -7.04 14.73
N SER A 140 5.27 -7.66 15.00
CA SER A 140 6.56 -7.31 14.39
C SER A 140 6.58 -7.57 12.88
N VAL A 141 6.03 -8.69 12.40
CA VAL A 141 5.90 -8.95 10.95
C VAL A 141 4.94 -7.96 10.28
N GLY A 142 3.86 -7.57 10.96
CA GLY A 142 2.94 -6.54 10.47
C GLY A 142 3.58 -5.16 10.35
N ASP A 143 4.33 -4.74 11.38
CA ASP A 143 5.06 -3.46 11.35
C ASP A 143 6.15 -3.46 10.26
N TYR A 144 6.85 -4.58 10.07
CA TYR A 144 7.78 -4.77 8.95
C TYR A 144 7.07 -4.68 7.59
N ALA A 145 6.00 -5.45 7.37
CA ALA A 145 5.27 -5.46 6.11
C ALA A 145 4.69 -4.08 5.74
N GLN A 146 4.17 -3.35 6.72
CA GLN A 146 3.71 -1.97 6.55
C GLN A 146 4.86 -1.02 6.22
N MET A 147 6.06 -1.24 6.77
CA MET A 147 7.24 -0.44 6.44
C MET A 147 7.77 -0.74 5.03
N CYS A 148 7.67 -1.99 4.56
CA CYS A 148 7.99 -2.34 3.17
C CYS A 148 7.15 -1.51 2.19
N GLU A 149 5.84 -1.37 2.43
CA GLU A 149 4.97 -0.46 1.66
C GLU A 149 5.50 0.97 1.67
N PHE A 150 5.88 1.51 2.83
CA PHE A 150 6.39 2.88 2.94
C PHE A 150 7.77 3.08 2.29
N SER A 151 8.53 2.00 2.08
CA SER A 151 9.75 2.02 1.28
C SER A 151 9.48 1.90 -0.23
N GLY A 152 8.21 1.78 -0.61
CA GLY A 152 7.75 1.63 -1.98
C GLY A 152 7.71 0.19 -2.47
N PHE A 153 7.81 -0.82 -1.61
CA PHE A 153 7.85 -2.26 -1.96
C PHE A 153 6.76 -3.07 -1.22
N PRO A 154 5.47 -2.79 -1.48
CA PRO A 154 4.36 -3.52 -0.83
C PRO A 154 4.43 -5.04 -1.04
N GLU A 155 4.97 -5.50 -2.15
CA GLU A 155 5.12 -6.91 -2.47
C GLU A 155 6.04 -7.68 -1.51
N ILE A 156 7.11 -7.05 -1.01
CA ILE A 156 7.96 -7.65 0.01
C ILE A 156 7.16 -7.82 1.31
N GLY A 157 6.26 -6.87 1.60
CA GLY A 157 5.34 -6.98 2.73
C GLY A 157 4.33 -8.13 2.55
N VAL A 158 3.77 -8.31 1.35
CA VAL A 158 2.90 -9.46 1.03
C VAL A 158 3.64 -10.78 1.26
N LEU A 159 4.83 -10.94 0.66
CA LEU A 159 5.62 -12.15 0.76
C LEU A 159 6.00 -12.46 2.22
N ALA A 160 6.31 -11.44 3.02
CA ALA A 160 6.60 -11.61 4.44
C ALA A 160 5.41 -12.14 5.24
N LEU A 161 4.20 -11.62 4.98
CA LEU A 161 2.97 -12.09 5.64
C LEU A 161 2.61 -13.52 5.22
N LEU A 162 2.82 -13.87 3.94
CA LEU A 162 2.62 -15.22 3.43
C LEU A 162 3.67 -16.20 3.98
N PHE A 163 4.92 -15.79 4.10
CA PHE A 163 5.99 -16.57 4.72
C PHE A 163 5.69 -16.86 6.19
N TYR A 164 5.27 -15.83 6.94
CA TYR A 164 4.80 -16.01 8.31
C TYR A 164 3.60 -16.97 8.36
N ARG A 165 2.61 -16.82 7.46
CA ARG A 165 1.45 -17.72 7.37
C ARG A 165 1.85 -19.17 7.09
N ALA A 166 2.83 -19.39 6.22
CA ALA A 166 3.38 -20.70 5.88
C ALA A 166 4.09 -21.38 7.07
N GLY A 167 4.40 -20.63 8.13
CA GLY A 167 5.17 -21.14 9.27
C GLY A 167 6.68 -21.06 9.08
N GLY A 168 7.13 -20.34 8.04
CA GLY A 168 8.53 -20.33 7.63
C GLY A 168 9.49 -19.92 8.75
N CYS A 169 10.67 -20.53 8.73
CA CYS A 169 11.70 -20.36 9.76
C CYS A 169 12.68 -19.24 9.38
N ILE A 170 13.06 -18.39 10.35
CA ILE A 170 14.10 -17.37 10.15
C ILE A 170 15.32 -17.72 11.02
N GLU A 171 16.47 -17.95 10.40
CA GLU A 171 17.72 -18.28 11.10
C GLU A 171 18.56 -17.04 11.46
N PHE A 172 19.30 -17.11 12.59
CA PHE A 172 20.11 -16.00 13.14
C PHE A 172 21.43 -15.77 12.39
N ASP A 173 21.98 -16.79 11.74
CA ASP A 173 23.36 -16.80 11.24
C ASP A 173 23.56 -16.11 9.89
N SER A 174 22.47 -15.65 9.26
CA SER A 174 22.50 -15.00 7.95
C SER A 174 23.05 -13.57 7.94
N ILE A 175 23.41 -12.98 9.08
CA ILE A 175 24.01 -11.63 9.13
C ILE A 175 25.52 -11.75 9.27
N LYS A 176 26.22 -11.59 8.15
CA LYS A 176 27.66 -11.31 8.18
C LYS A 176 27.87 -9.91 8.77
N ILE A 177 28.09 -9.85 10.09
CA ILE A 177 28.65 -8.64 10.70
C ILE A 177 30.06 -8.50 10.15
N GLY A 178 30.24 -7.56 9.22
CA GLY A 178 31.57 -7.12 8.80
C GLY A 178 32.23 -6.45 10.01
N ILE A 179 33.08 -7.20 10.72
CA ILE A 179 34.07 -6.62 11.62
C ILE A 179 35.27 -6.29 10.73
N ASP A 180 35.18 -5.21 9.97
CA ASP A 180 36.38 -4.59 9.40
C ASP A 180 36.72 -3.39 10.28
N GLU A 181 37.65 -3.60 11.21
CA GLU A 181 38.21 -2.52 12.04
C GLU A 181 39.10 -1.56 11.24
N SER A 182 39.42 -1.88 9.98
CA SER A 182 40.38 -1.12 9.17
C SER A 182 39.79 -0.16 8.12
N ASP A 183 38.50 -0.23 7.80
CA ASP A 183 37.97 0.58 6.69
C ASP A 183 37.23 1.82 7.18
N LYS A 184 37.99 2.92 7.25
CA LYS A 184 37.47 4.28 7.10
C LYS A 184 36.93 4.47 5.68
N ILE A 185 35.91 3.71 5.31
CA ILE A 185 35.15 3.94 4.11
C ILE A 185 33.92 4.75 4.52
N GLN A 186 34.02 6.06 4.33
CA GLN A 186 32.86 6.95 4.32
C GLN A 186 31.92 6.51 3.19
N LEU A 187 30.93 5.66 3.47
CA LEU A 187 29.86 5.37 2.52
C LEU A 187 28.49 5.39 3.22
N HIS A 188 27.68 6.39 2.87
CA HIS A 188 26.21 6.39 2.79
C HIS A 188 25.40 5.45 3.72
N GLY A 189 25.67 5.44 5.04
CA GLY A 189 24.95 4.61 6.02
C GLY A 189 24.15 5.43 7.04
N CYS A 190 23.21 4.79 7.74
CA CYS A 190 22.41 5.43 8.80
C CYS A 190 23.24 5.85 10.04
N GLY A 191 24.52 5.48 10.14
CA GLY A 191 25.38 5.72 11.31
C GLY A 191 25.27 4.66 12.41
N CYS A 192 24.55 3.55 12.16
CA CYS A 192 24.42 2.44 13.10
C CYS A 192 25.54 1.41 13.02
N ASN A 193 26.54 1.59 12.16
CA ASN A 193 27.65 0.65 11.94
C ASN A 193 27.24 -0.80 11.57
N MET A 194 26.01 -1.01 11.09
CA MET A 194 25.62 -2.31 10.53
C MET A 194 25.82 -2.27 9.03
N SER A 195 26.60 -3.24 8.53
CA SER A 195 26.96 -3.39 7.12
C SER A 195 25.74 -3.29 6.22
N ASP A 196 24.65 -3.99 6.54
CA ASP A 196 23.47 -4.09 5.66
C ASP A 196 22.45 -2.95 5.82
N CYS A 197 22.62 -2.02 6.78
CA CYS A 197 21.68 -0.90 6.98
C CYS A 197 21.66 0.03 5.77
N GLY A 198 20.57 -0.01 4.99
CA GLY A 198 20.36 0.91 3.87
C GLY A 198 21.10 0.55 2.59
N ARG A 199 21.73 -0.63 2.51
CA ARG A 199 22.37 -1.13 1.29
C ARG A 199 21.38 -1.37 0.16
N SER A 200 20.27 -2.03 0.47
CA SER A 200 19.26 -2.40 -0.52
C SER A 200 18.13 -1.36 -0.60
N PRO A 201 17.39 -1.29 -1.73
CA PRO A 201 16.26 -0.39 -1.88
C PRO A 201 15.09 -0.74 -0.93
N CYS A 202 14.98 -2.00 -0.51
CA CYS A 202 14.16 -2.51 0.58
C CYS A 202 14.88 -3.70 1.21
N PHE A 203 14.85 -3.89 2.52
CA PHE A 203 15.49 -5.04 3.18
C PHE A 203 14.57 -6.27 3.15
N VAL A 204 15.14 -7.47 2.93
CA VAL A 204 14.43 -8.76 3.00
C VAL A 204 14.79 -9.47 4.30
N ALA A 205 13.86 -9.50 5.26
CA ALA A 205 14.09 -10.03 6.60
C ALA A 205 14.00 -11.56 6.73
N PHE A 206 13.57 -12.27 5.70
CA PHE A 206 13.31 -13.72 5.71
C PHE A 206 14.19 -14.44 4.66
N PRO A 207 14.43 -15.76 4.79
CA PRO A 207 15.23 -16.51 3.83
C PRO A 207 14.48 -16.65 2.49
N TYR A 208 14.85 -15.82 1.51
CA TYR A 208 14.16 -15.73 0.22
C TYR A 208 14.46 -16.91 -0.73
N GLN A 209 15.38 -17.79 -0.36
CA GLN A 209 15.75 -19.04 -1.05
C GLN A 209 15.30 -20.29 -0.28
N SER A 210 14.29 -20.18 0.60
CA SER A 210 13.76 -21.33 1.34
C SER A 210 12.67 -22.08 0.55
N THR A 211 12.44 -23.33 0.92
CA THR A 211 11.35 -24.16 0.38
C THR A 211 9.97 -23.53 0.61
N ASP A 212 9.74 -22.93 1.79
CA ASP A 212 8.47 -22.23 2.08
C ASP A 212 8.22 -21.08 1.10
N MET A 213 9.27 -20.32 0.76
CA MET A 213 9.16 -19.23 -0.22
C MET A 213 8.93 -19.77 -1.62
N ASP A 214 9.61 -20.85 -1.99
CA ASP A 214 9.43 -21.50 -3.28
C ASP A 214 7.98 -21.99 -3.44
N ASP A 215 7.42 -22.63 -2.41
CA ASP A 215 6.02 -23.07 -2.39
C ASP A 215 5.03 -21.90 -2.51
N ILE A 216 5.29 -20.78 -1.82
CA ILE A 216 4.48 -19.56 -1.93
C ILE A 216 4.50 -19.02 -3.36
N LEU A 217 5.70 -18.91 -3.94
CA LEU A 217 5.86 -18.33 -5.26
C LEU A 217 5.29 -19.23 -6.36
N LEU A 218 5.47 -20.56 -6.25
CA LEU A 218 4.82 -21.54 -7.13
C LEU A 218 3.30 -21.51 -6.99
N SER A 219 2.78 -21.36 -5.76
CA SER A 219 1.34 -21.20 -5.52
C SER A 219 0.77 -19.93 -6.18
N MET A 220 1.52 -18.83 -6.12
CA MET A 220 1.17 -17.57 -6.78
C MET A 220 1.17 -17.69 -8.30
N ASP A 221 2.15 -18.40 -8.85
CA ASP A 221 2.26 -18.63 -10.28
C ASP A 221 1.15 -19.56 -10.77
N ALA A 222 0.85 -20.64 -10.04
CA ALA A 222 -0.26 -21.55 -10.32
C ALA A 222 -1.62 -20.81 -10.33
N LEU A 223 -1.87 -19.93 -9.34
CA LEU A 223 -3.09 -19.11 -9.29
C LEU A 223 -3.25 -18.23 -10.55
N PHE A 224 -2.15 -17.85 -11.19
CA PHE A 224 -2.15 -17.05 -12.41
C PHE A 224 -2.20 -17.90 -13.68
N ILE A 225 -1.54 -19.05 -13.72
CA ILE A 225 -1.48 -19.95 -14.89
C ILE A 225 -2.78 -20.74 -15.06
N ASP A 226 -3.44 -21.16 -13.97
CA ASP A 226 -4.73 -21.85 -13.98
C ASP A 226 -5.91 -20.93 -14.39
N ASN A 227 -5.66 -20.04 -15.35
CA ASN A 227 -6.63 -19.29 -16.15
C ASN A 227 -7.60 -20.19 -16.95
N ASN A 228 -7.80 -21.45 -16.56
CA ASN A 228 -9.03 -22.21 -16.81
C ASN A 228 -10.24 -21.60 -16.07
N PHE A 229 -10.31 -20.27 -16.01
CA PHE A 229 -11.51 -19.49 -15.78
C PHE A 229 -12.32 -19.36 -17.08
N ASP A 230 -12.39 -20.43 -17.87
CA ASP A 230 -13.47 -20.64 -18.84
C ASP A 230 -14.81 -20.94 -18.15
N GLN A 231 -14.86 -20.75 -16.83
CA GLN A 231 -16.01 -20.92 -15.96
C GLN A 231 -16.40 -19.55 -15.41
N THR A 232 -17.69 -19.22 -15.54
CA THR A 232 -18.28 -17.95 -15.10
C THR A 232 -18.29 -17.86 -13.58
N PHE A 233 -17.46 -16.98 -13.00
CA PHE A 233 -17.66 -16.56 -11.61
C PHE A 233 -19.01 -15.85 -11.45
N PRO A 234 -19.61 -15.90 -10.26
CA PRO A 234 -20.74 -15.02 -9.95
C PRO A 234 -20.28 -13.57 -10.12
N CYS A 235 -21.18 -12.70 -10.60
CA CYS A 235 -20.85 -11.29 -10.66
C CYS A 235 -20.77 -10.69 -9.25
N ALA A 236 -20.19 -9.50 -9.13
CA ALA A 236 -20.14 -8.78 -7.86
C ALA A 236 -21.54 -8.59 -7.23
N LEU A 237 -22.58 -8.39 -8.05
CA LEU A 237 -23.95 -8.26 -7.56
C LEU A 237 -24.47 -9.55 -6.91
N ASP A 238 -24.13 -10.72 -7.46
CA ASP A 238 -24.51 -12.02 -6.91
C ASP A 238 -23.85 -12.26 -5.55
N LEU A 239 -22.56 -11.89 -5.43
CA LEU A 239 -21.84 -11.94 -4.15
C LEU A 239 -22.50 -11.07 -3.09
N LEU A 240 -22.88 -9.84 -3.45
CA LEU A 240 -23.60 -8.94 -2.55
C LEU A 240 -24.96 -9.48 -2.15
N ALA A 241 -25.69 -10.09 -3.08
CA ALA A 241 -26.96 -10.74 -2.77
C ALA A 241 -26.76 -11.89 -1.77
N HIS A 242 -25.72 -12.70 -1.97
CA HIS A 242 -25.39 -13.80 -1.07
C HIS A 242 -24.99 -13.32 0.33
N LEU A 243 -24.08 -12.35 0.44
CA LEU A 243 -23.69 -11.73 1.72
C LEU A 243 -24.88 -11.12 2.46
N ALA A 244 -25.77 -10.44 1.72
CA ALA A 244 -26.99 -9.87 2.30
C ALA A 244 -27.94 -10.96 2.81
N HIS A 245 -28.05 -12.09 2.11
CA HIS A 245 -28.83 -13.24 2.55
C HIS A 245 -28.26 -13.85 3.82
N MET A 246 -26.94 -14.08 3.87
CA MET A 246 -26.25 -14.61 5.06
C MET A 246 -26.45 -13.71 6.28
N THR A 247 -26.31 -12.39 6.11
CA THR A 247 -26.50 -11.42 7.20
C THR A 247 -27.91 -11.46 7.78
N ARG A 248 -28.95 -11.72 6.97
CA ARG A 248 -30.35 -11.83 7.45
C ARG A 248 -30.63 -13.14 8.17
N LYS A 249 -29.88 -14.19 7.86
CA LYS A 249 -30.00 -15.52 8.47
C LYS A 249 -28.88 -15.79 9.48
N ALA A 250 -28.19 -14.76 9.96
CA ALA A 250 -27.03 -14.92 10.84
C ALA A 250 -27.34 -15.76 12.10
N ASP A 251 -28.59 -15.74 12.58
CA ASP A 251 -29.03 -16.55 13.72
C ASP A 251 -29.24 -18.06 13.39
N ILE A 252 -29.17 -18.46 12.11
CA ILE A 252 -29.43 -19.83 11.61
C ILE A 252 -28.16 -20.42 10.95
N ILE A 253 -27.16 -19.60 10.62
CA ILE A 253 -25.93 -20.04 9.97
C ILE A 253 -24.83 -20.15 11.02
N ASP A 254 -24.41 -21.39 11.31
CA ASP A 254 -23.40 -21.67 12.32
C ASP A 254 -22.01 -21.13 11.94
N ASP A 255 -21.58 -21.29 10.66
CA ASP A 255 -20.36 -20.68 10.13
C ASP A 255 -20.62 -19.94 8.80
N PRO A 256 -20.70 -18.59 8.84
CA PRO A 256 -20.85 -17.78 7.64
C PRO A 256 -19.69 -17.92 6.65
N THR A 257 -18.47 -18.19 7.13
CA THR A 257 -17.31 -18.37 6.25
C THR A 257 -17.43 -19.68 5.48
N GLU A 258 -17.86 -20.75 6.14
CA GLU A 258 -18.16 -22.03 5.49
C GLU A 258 -19.29 -21.90 4.48
N ALA A 259 -20.37 -21.19 4.81
CA ALA A 259 -21.46 -20.93 3.88
C ALA A 259 -21.01 -20.16 2.62
N MET A 260 -20.13 -19.15 2.77
CA MET A 260 -19.53 -18.44 1.64
C MET A 260 -18.64 -19.36 0.81
N HIS A 261 -17.87 -20.22 1.48
CA HIS A 261 -17.04 -21.21 0.81
C HIS A 261 -17.90 -22.19 0.00
N GLU A 262 -18.98 -22.72 0.57
CA GLU A 262 -19.93 -23.58 -0.11
C GLU A 262 -20.53 -22.86 -1.33
N TYR A 263 -20.97 -21.61 -1.18
CA TYR A 263 -21.54 -20.81 -2.26
C TYR A 263 -20.56 -20.62 -3.43
N LEU A 264 -19.35 -20.13 -3.17
CA LEU A 264 -18.35 -19.92 -4.21
C LEU A 264 -17.88 -21.24 -4.83
N SER A 265 -17.72 -22.29 -4.02
CA SER A 265 -17.31 -23.61 -4.50
C SER A 265 -18.34 -24.27 -5.42
N LYS A 266 -19.63 -23.95 -5.25
CA LYS A 266 -20.72 -24.35 -6.17
C LYS A 266 -20.66 -23.59 -7.50
N GLN A 267 -20.07 -22.39 -7.51
CA GLN A 267 -19.84 -21.61 -8.73
C GLN A 267 -18.49 -21.90 -9.42
N GLN A 268 -17.74 -22.90 -8.91
CA GLN A 268 -16.47 -23.46 -9.42
C GLN A 268 -15.16 -22.71 -9.04
N SER A 269 -14.02 -23.40 -9.28
CA SER A 269 -12.59 -23.04 -9.11
C SER A 269 -11.94 -22.95 -7.69
N ILE A 270 -12.59 -22.42 -6.65
CA ILE A 270 -11.87 -22.10 -5.39
C ILE A 270 -11.37 -23.34 -4.59
N LYS A 271 -11.87 -24.54 -4.92
CA LYS A 271 -11.52 -25.79 -4.21
C LYS A 271 -10.02 -26.15 -4.26
N ASN A 272 -9.29 -25.69 -5.28
CA ASN A 272 -7.89 -26.06 -5.48
C ASN A 272 -6.89 -25.00 -4.99
N MET A 273 -7.35 -23.92 -4.35
CA MET A 273 -6.42 -22.86 -3.95
C MET A 273 -5.46 -23.35 -2.84
N PRO A 274 -4.13 -23.19 -3.01
CA PRO A 274 -3.17 -23.58 -1.99
C PRO A 274 -3.50 -22.91 -0.65
N SER A 275 -3.44 -23.67 0.43
CA SER A 275 -3.84 -23.18 1.77
C SER A 275 -2.96 -22.04 2.29
N VAL A 276 -1.79 -21.80 1.69
CA VAL A 276 -0.91 -20.68 2.07
C VAL A 276 -1.48 -19.38 1.56
N LEU A 277 -2.21 -19.45 0.45
CA LEU A 277 -2.93 -18.33 -0.14
C LEU A 277 -4.31 -18.15 0.49
N ARG A 278 -4.92 -19.21 1.06
CA ARG A 278 -6.19 -19.15 1.82
C ARG A 278 -5.99 -18.51 3.19
N PHE A 279 -5.58 -17.25 3.20
CA PHE A 279 -5.27 -16.54 4.44
C PHE A 279 -6.52 -16.18 5.26
N TRP A 280 -7.70 -16.20 4.64
CA TRP A 280 -8.99 -16.02 5.33
C TRP A 280 -9.47 -17.27 6.09
N ASP A 281 -8.92 -18.44 5.75
CA ASP A 281 -9.27 -19.73 6.31
C ASP A 281 -8.43 -20.02 7.57
N ASN A 282 -8.85 -19.44 8.70
CA ASN A 282 -8.28 -19.78 10.01
C ASN A 282 -9.06 -20.94 10.70
N GLY A 283 -10.00 -21.57 10.00
CA GLY A 283 -11.03 -22.47 10.54
C GLY A 283 -10.86 -23.91 10.08
N SER A 284 -9.80 -24.56 10.51
CA SER A 284 -9.68 -26.02 10.72
C SER A 284 -8.23 -26.29 11.12
N LEU A 285 -7.92 -26.07 12.40
CA LEU A 285 -6.62 -26.37 13.01
C LEU A 285 -6.19 -27.85 12.80
N GLU A 286 -7.12 -28.72 12.40
CA GLU A 286 -6.90 -30.15 12.21
C GLU A 286 -6.18 -30.53 10.91
N GLN A 287 -5.92 -29.60 9.96
CA GLN A 287 -5.33 -29.97 8.65
C GLN A 287 -3.94 -29.40 8.33
N SER A 288 -3.30 -28.63 9.21
CA SER A 288 -1.84 -28.41 9.07
C SER A 288 -1.19 -27.95 10.37
N GLU A 289 -0.38 -28.82 10.98
CA GLU A 289 0.42 -28.52 12.17
C GLU A 289 1.44 -27.37 11.94
N HIS A 290 1.66 -26.96 10.69
CA HIS A 290 2.72 -26.02 10.31
C HIS A 290 2.25 -24.59 10.00
N ARG A 291 0.94 -24.30 9.86
CA ARG A 291 0.47 -22.94 9.46
C ARG A 291 0.15 -22.05 10.64
N ARG A 292 0.48 -20.76 10.50
CA ARG A 292 0.21 -19.73 11.53
C ARG A 292 -1.07 -18.98 11.23
N VAL A 293 -1.89 -18.73 12.25
CA VAL A 293 -3.08 -17.88 12.13
C VAL A 293 -2.66 -16.42 11.91
N LEU A 294 -3.31 -15.75 10.96
CA LEU A 294 -3.18 -14.30 10.82
C LEU A 294 -4.23 -13.62 11.70
N SER A 295 -3.77 -12.67 12.53
CA SER A 295 -4.68 -11.82 13.31
C SER A 295 -5.57 -11.00 12.36
N PRO A 296 -6.77 -10.57 12.79
CA PRO A 296 -7.67 -9.81 11.94
C PRO A 296 -7.02 -8.59 11.27
N VAL A 297 -6.18 -7.85 12.00
CA VAL A 297 -5.48 -6.69 11.44
C VAL A 297 -4.43 -7.06 10.39
N LEU A 298 -3.76 -8.21 10.51
CA LEU A 298 -2.85 -8.71 9.47
C LEU A 298 -3.62 -9.16 8.22
N LEU A 299 -4.83 -9.70 8.36
CA LEU A 299 -5.71 -10.00 7.22
C LEU A 299 -6.03 -8.71 6.45
N LEU A 300 -6.39 -7.63 7.16
CA LEU A 300 -6.69 -6.34 6.52
C LEU A 300 -5.44 -5.70 5.90
N LEU A 301 -4.28 -5.82 6.54
CA LEU A 301 -3.01 -5.35 5.99
C LEU A 301 -2.64 -6.13 4.72
N LEU A 302 -2.70 -7.46 4.75
CA LEU A 302 -2.40 -8.30 3.59
C LEU A 302 -3.32 -7.96 2.42
N LEU A 303 -4.62 -7.84 2.66
CA LEU A 303 -5.60 -7.41 1.66
C LEU A 303 -5.24 -6.04 1.05
N LYS A 304 -4.87 -5.06 1.90
CA LYS A 304 -4.42 -3.75 1.44
C LYS A 304 -3.21 -3.88 0.52
N LEU A 305 -2.17 -4.59 0.96
CA LEU A 305 -0.91 -4.72 0.21
C LEU A 305 -1.11 -5.49 -1.10
N LEU A 306 -1.93 -6.54 -1.11
CA LEU A 306 -2.29 -7.27 -2.32
C LEU A 306 -3.01 -6.36 -3.35
N TYR A 307 -4.03 -5.63 -2.91
CA TYR A 307 -4.82 -4.78 -3.81
C TYR A 307 -4.04 -3.55 -4.31
N SER A 308 -3.14 -3.02 -3.48
CA SER A 308 -2.37 -1.80 -3.80
C SER A 308 -1.01 -2.07 -4.45
N SER A 309 -0.57 -3.32 -4.52
CA SER A 309 0.69 -3.69 -5.16
C SER A 309 0.61 -3.40 -6.66
N PRO A 310 1.61 -2.71 -7.27
CA PRO A 310 1.59 -2.44 -8.70
C PRO A 310 1.69 -3.72 -9.54
N ILE A 311 2.14 -4.85 -8.97
CA ILE A 311 2.43 -6.10 -9.71
C ILE A 311 1.18 -6.77 -10.31
N SER A 312 -0.02 -6.46 -9.82
CA SER A 312 -1.29 -7.03 -10.30
C SER A 312 -1.30 -8.58 -10.31
N GLY A 313 -2.00 -9.21 -11.27
CA GLY A 313 -1.99 -10.66 -11.51
C GLY A 313 -2.51 -11.45 -10.31
N SER A 314 -1.73 -12.44 -9.85
CA SER A 314 -2.05 -13.28 -8.70
C SER A 314 -2.35 -12.46 -7.44
N PHE A 315 -1.70 -11.30 -7.27
CA PHE A 315 -1.94 -10.44 -6.11
C PHE A 315 -3.34 -9.84 -6.16
N LEU A 316 -3.74 -9.31 -7.32
CA LEU A 316 -5.06 -8.73 -7.51
C LEU A 316 -6.15 -9.80 -7.48
N GLN A 317 -5.94 -10.94 -8.15
CA GLN A 317 -6.86 -12.09 -8.09
C GLN A 317 -7.06 -12.55 -6.66
N LEU A 318 -5.97 -12.72 -5.90
CA LEU A 318 -6.04 -13.12 -4.52
C LEU A 318 -6.76 -12.06 -3.67
N ALA A 319 -6.48 -10.77 -3.87
CA ALA A 319 -7.20 -9.69 -3.18
C ALA A 319 -8.71 -9.77 -3.44
N CYS A 320 -9.13 -9.94 -4.70
CA CYS A 320 -10.54 -10.05 -5.08
C CYS A 320 -11.19 -11.28 -4.45
N ILE A 321 -10.60 -12.47 -4.61
CA ILE A 321 -11.12 -13.73 -4.05
C ILE A 321 -11.25 -13.65 -2.53
N SER A 322 -10.35 -12.93 -1.85
CA SER A 322 -10.38 -12.79 -0.39
C SER A 322 -11.57 -11.97 0.11
N ILE A 323 -12.05 -10.98 -0.67
CA ILE A 323 -13.04 -10.00 -0.20
C ILE A 323 -14.35 -10.64 0.28
N PRO A 324 -14.99 -11.56 -0.44
CA PRO A 324 -16.19 -12.25 0.03
C PRO A 324 -16.00 -12.96 1.38
N TYR A 325 -14.86 -13.62 1.58
CA TYR A 325 -14.55 -14.33 2.83
C TYR A 325 -14.31 -13.36 3.99
N VAL A 326 -13.52 -12.30 3.77
CA VAL A 326 -13.30 -11.27 4.79
C VAL A 326 -14.61 -10.56 5.12
N ALA A 327 -15.50 -10.36 4.15
CA ALA A 327 -16.83 -9.77 4.36
C ALA A 327 -17.81 -10.68 5.10
N ALA A 328 -17.77 -11.99 4.85
CA ALA A 328 -18.53 -12.98 5.61
C ALA A 328 -18.05 -13.06 7.07
N ARG A 329 -16.72 -13.04 7.27
CA ARG A 329 -16.09 -13.15 8.58
C ARG A 329 -16.19 -11.89 9.43
N PHE A 330 -16.06 -10.71 8.82
CA PHE A 330 -16.10 -9.42 9.50
C PHE A 330 -17.17 -8.48 8.91
N PRO A 331 -18.47 -8.80 9.04
CA PRO A 331 -19.53 -7.91 8.56
C PRO A 331 -19.41 -6.52 9.18
N LEU A 332 -19.68 -5.46 8.41
CA LEU A 332 -19.52 -4.07 8.88
C LEU A 332 -20.34 -3.71 10.12
N ALA A 333 -21.43 -4.44 10.34
CA ALA A 333 -22.34 -4.25 11.46
C ALA A 333 -22.13 -5.27 12.60
N SER A 334 -21.15 -6.16 12.52
CA SER A 334 -20.87 -7.13 13.59
C SER A 334 -20.14 -6.46 14.77
N PRO A 335 -20.22 -7.02 15.98
CA PRO A 335 -19.42 -6.57 17.13
C PRO A 335 -17.91 -6.55 16.84
N GLU A 336 -17.41 -7.58 16.17
CA GLU A 336 -15.99 -7.75 15.79
C GLU A 336 -15.60 -6.67 14.78
N GLY A 337 -16.41 -6.43 13.75
CA GLY A 337 -16.19 -5.35 12.79
C GLY A 337 -16.14 -3.97 13.45
N ARG A 338 -17.04 -3.71 14.42
CA ARG A 338 -17.01 -2.46 15.21
C ARG A 338 -15.74 -2.34 16.05
N MET A 339 -15.29 -3.43 16.66
CA MET A 339 -14.03 -3.45 17.43
C MET A 339 -12.83 -3.15 16.53
N LEU A 340 -12.73 -3.78 15.36
CA LEU A 340 -11.67 -3.51 14.38
C LEU A 340 -11.70 -2.06 13.89
N ALA A 341 -12.88 -1.51 13.63
CA ALA A 341 -13.06 -0.11 13.25
C ALA A 341 -12.57 0.87 14.33
N GLN A 342 -12.70 0.51 15.61
CA GLN A 342 -12.25 1.32 16.74
C GLN A 342 -10.74 1.19 16.97
N ARG A 343 -10.20 -0.03 17.00
CA ARG A 343 -8.79 -0.30 17.31
C ARG A 343 -7.84 -0.06 16.15
N TYR A 344 -8.27 -0.37 14.93
CA TYR A 344 -7.44 -0.35 13.72
C TYR A 344 -8.08 0.48 12.61
N LYS A 345 -8.52 1.70 12.98
CA LYS A 345 -9.31 2.61 12.15
C LYS A 345 -8.85 2.72 10.69
N SER A 346 -7.55 2.87 10.45
CA SER A 346 -7.01 3.04 9.10
C SER A 346 -7.03 1.75 8.29
N HIS A 347 -6.62 0.61 8.86
CA HIS A 347 -6.71 -0.70 8.19
C HIS A 347 -8.17 -1.05 7.88
N TRP A 348 -9.07 -0.77 8.82
CA TRP A 348 -10.51 -0.92 8.62
C TRP A 348 -11.04 -0.01 7.50
N ALA A 349 -10.59 1.25 7.42
CA ALA A 349 -10.98 2.15 6.35
C ALA A 349 -10.54 1.64 4.97
N TYR A 350 -9.30 1.14 4.84
CA TYR A 350 -8.84 0.50 3.60
C TYR A 350 -9.68 -0.73 3.25
N TYR A 351 -10.01 -1.58 4.23
CA TYR A 351 -10.88 -2.73 3.99
C TYR A 351 -12.26 -2.31 3.46
N VAL A 352 -12.93 -1.36 4.13
CA VAL A 352 -14.24 -0.86 3.69
C VAL A 352 -14.15 -0.29 2.28
N PHE A 353 -13.09 0.46 2.00
CA PHE A 353 -12.89 1.10 0.71
C PHE A 353 -12.61 0.08 -0.40
N ILE A 354 -11.65 -0.83 -0.22
CA ILE A 354 -11.33 -1.88 -1.18
C ILE A 354 -12.54 -2.77 -1.42
N ARG A 355 -13.31 -3.12 -0.38
CA ARG A 355 -14.57 -3.87 -0.53
C ARG A 355 -15.57 -3.13 -1.42
N ALA A 356 -15.70 -1.80 -1.27
CA ALA A 356 -16.57 -0.98 -2.11
C ALA A 356 -16.10 -0.89 -3.58
N LEU A 357 -14.79 -0.95 -3.81
CA LEU A 357 -14.21 -0.96 -5.16
C LEU A 357 -14.35 -2.34 -5.83
N VAL A 358 -14.03 -3.40 -5.09
CA VAL A 358 -14.04 -4.79 -5.60
C VAL A 358 -15.46 -5.27 -5.87
N LEU A 359 -16.38 -5.11 -4.93
CA LEU A 359 -17.76 -5.63 -5.07
C LEU A 359 -18.74 -4.60 -5.64
N GLY A 360 -18.29 -3.40 -5.96
CA GLY A 360 -19.21 -2.35 -6.41
C GLY A 360 -20.21 -1.91 -5.33
N GLU A 361 -19.87 -2.09 -4.04
CA GLU A 361 -20.82 -1.76 -2.98
C GLU A 361 -21.07 -0.27 -2.96
N ARG A 362 -22.27 0.12 -3.42
CA ARG A 362 -22.69 1.50 -3.32
C ARG A 362 -24.10 1.72 -2.85
N VAL A 363 -24.12 2.63 -1.89
CA VAL A 363 -25.13 3.66 -1.66
C VAL A 363 -26.52 3.11 -1.34
N LYS A 364 -26.89 3.25 -0.06
CA LYS A 364 -28.18 2.86 0.52
C LYS A 364 -29.33 3.16 -0.45
N LYS A 365 -30.25 2.19 -0.61
CA LYS A 365 -31.36 2.17 -1.60
C LYS A 365 -32.10 3.50 -1.84
N HIS A 366 -32.20 4.39 -0.84
CA HIS A 366 -32.87 5.70 -0.93
C HIS A 366 -32.03 6.81 -1.62
N ARG A 367 -30.84 6.48 -2.15
CA ARG A 367 -29.90 7.42 -2.77
C ARG A 367 -29.44 6.95 -4.17
N LYS A 368 -30.22 6.05 -4.78
CA LYS A 368 -30.01 5.60 -6.16
C LYS A 368 -30.61 6.63 -7.10
N ASP A 369 -29.76 7.36 -7.80
CA ASP A 369 -30.10 7.78 -9.16
C ASP A 369 -29.80 6.62 -10.10
N ARG A 370 -30.51 6.55 -11.24
CA ARG A 370 -30.47 5.43 -12.21
C ARG A 370 -29.10 5.23 -12.88
N VAL A 371 -28.07 5.97 -12.50
CA VAL A 371 -26.73 5.92 -13.08
C VAL A 371 -25.75 5.47 -12.00
N THR A 372 -25.37 4.20 -12.02
CA THR A 372 -24.14 3.74 -11.35
C THR A 372 -23.24 3.17 -12.44
N GLY A 373 -22.45 4.02 -13.09
CA GLY A 373 -21.37 3.63 -14.01
C GLY A 373 -20.13 3.08 -13.28
N GLN A 374 -20.31 2.47 -12.11
CA GLN A 374 -19.21 1.78 -11.42
C GLN A 374 -19.08 0.39 -12.04
N ILE A 375 -17.88 0.07 -12.52
CA ILE A 375 -17.48 -1.29 -12.85
C ILE A 375 -16.76 -1.87 -11.62
N PRO A 376 -17.31 -2.92 -10.97
CA PRO A 376 -16.65 -3.60 -9.86
C PRO A 376 -15.33 -4.23 -10.32
N VAL A 377 -14.26 -4.12 -9.53
CA VAL A 377 -12.98 -4.75 -9.89
C VAL A 377 -13.10 -6.28 -9.94
N TRP A 378 -14.00 -6.88 -9.16
CA TRP A 378 -14.32 -8.31 -9.28
C TRP A 378 -14.74 -8.67 -10.70
N ASP A 379 -15.63 -7.88 -11.31
CA ASP A 379 -16.16 -8.14 -12.64
C ASP A 379 -15.06 -7.93 -13.70
N ILE A 380 -14.18 -6.93 -13.53
CA ILE A 380 -13.00 -6.74 -14.41
C ILE A 380 -12.06 -7.96 -14.38
N VAL A 381 -11.86 -8.56 -13.21
CA VAL A 381 -10.90 -9.65 -13.02
C VAL A 381 -11.48 -11.01 -13.44
N PHE A 382 -12.77 -11.26 -13.24
CA PHE A 382 -13.36 -12.59 -13.41
C PHE A 382 -14.53 -12.67 -14.40
N CYS A 383 -15.22 -11.57 -14.70
CA CYS A 383 -16.34 -11.58 -15.64
C CYS A 383 -15.84 -11.07 -16.99
N LYS A 384 -15.68 -11.98 -17.97
CA LYS A 384 -15.38 -11.59 -19.35
C LYS A 384 -16.46 -10.60 -19.81
N GLU A 385 -16.07 -9.42 -20.27
CA GLU A 385 -16.98 -8.55 -21.01
C GLU A 385 -17.50 -9.35 -22.22
N SER A 386 -18.78 -9.67 -22.18
CA SER A 386 -19.52 -10.20 -23.32
C SER A 386 -19.44 -9.15 -24.43
N GLU A 387 -18.66 -9.45 -25.48
CA GLU A 387 -18.71 -8.80 -26.79
C GLU A 387 -18.15 -7.36 -26.85
N THR A 388 -16.89 -7.20 -27.30
CA THR A 388 -16.41 -6.14 -28.24
C THR A 388 -14.89 -6.08 -28.43
N LEU A 389 -14.08 -6.92 -27.79
CA LEU A 389 -12.67 -7.04 -28.16
C LEU A 389 -12.53 -8.04 -29.32
N ASN A 390 -12.49 -7.49 -30.54
CA ASN A 390 -12.07 -8.21 -31.74
C ASN A 390 -10.82 -9.05 -31.44
N GLU A 391 -10.89 -10.33 -31.78
CA GLU A 391 -9.89 -11.40 -31.62
C GLU A 391 -8.57 -11.17 -32.39
N LYS A 392 -7.98 -9.97 -32.35
CA LYS A 392 -6.70 -9.70 -33.03
C LYS A 392 -5.76 -8.86 -32.17
N GLN A 393 -5.45 -9.36 -31.00
CA GLN A 393 -4.09 -9.27 -30.47
C GLN A 393 -3.70 -10.67 -30.01
N ILE A 394 -3.16 -11.43 -30.96
CA ILE A 394 -2.36 -12.62 -30.68
C ILE A 394 -1.29 -12.15 -29.69
N ILE A 395 -1.46 -12.54 -28.43
CA ILE A 395 -0.36 -12.51 -27.47
C ILE A 395 0.71 -13.37 -28.14
N ASP A 396 1.88 -12.78 -28.37
CA ASP A 396 3.10 -13.51 -28.71
C ASP A 396 3.32 -14.51 -27.58
N GLU A 397 2.81 -15.74 -27.74
CA GLU A 397 2.84 -16.78 -26.69
C GLU A 397 4.28 -17.07 -26.23
N ASP A 398 5.26 -16.75 -27.08
CA ASP A 398 6.70 -16.86 -26.85
C ASP A 398 7.27 -15.87 -25.83
N LYS A 399 6.50 -14.89 -25.33
CA LYS A 399 6.95 -13.92 -24.32
C LYS A 399 6.08 -13.85 -23.07
N ARG A 400 5.45 -14.96 -22.66
CA ARG A 400 4.95 -15.07 -21.27
C ARG A 400 6.14 -15.00 -20.31
N VAL A 401 6.50 -13.78 -19.91
CA VAL A 401 7.51 -13.57 -18.87
C VAL A 401 7.02 -14.30 -17.63
N ASN A 402 7.83 -15.24 -17.14
CA ASN A 402 7.54 -15.98 -15.93
C ASN A 402 7.47 -14.98 -14.76
N LYS A 403 6.29 -14.75 -14.17
CA LYS A 403 6.13 -13.80 -13.05
C LYS A 403 6.91 -14.24 -11.82
N LEU A 404 7.20 -15.53 -11.70
CA LEU A 404 8.15 -16.08 -10.75
C LEU A 404 9.52 -15.40 -10.84
N ASP A 405 10.03 -15.21 -12.06
CA ASP A 405 11.33 -14.57 -12.29
C ASP A 405 11.31 -13.12 -11.82
N TYR A 406 10.16 -12.43 -11.93
CA TYR A 406 10.04 -11.07 -11.43
C TYR A 406 10.03 -11.01 -9.90
N TYR A 407 9.29 -11.90 -9.22
CA TYR A 407 9.33 -11.98 -7.76
C TYR A 407 10.74 -12.32 -7.26
N ARG A 408 11.43 -13.26 -7.91
CA ARG A 408 12.83 -13.60 -7.62
C ARG A 408 13.76 -12.42 -7.87
N GLN A 409 13.56 -11.66 -8.96
CA GLN A 409 14.35 -10.47 -9.25
C GLN A 409 14.17 -9.40 -8.18
N ILE A 410 12.94 -9.11 -7.73
CA ILE A 410 12.70 -8.15 -6.65
C ILE A 410 13.35 -8.63 -5.35
N LEU A 411 13.18 -9.91 -4.99
CA LEU A 411 13.81 -10.49 -3.80
C LEU A 411 15.34 -10.39 -3.87
N TRP A 412 15.93 -10.65 -5.03
CA TRP A 412 17.37 -10.53 -5.26
C TRP A 412 17.86 -9.07 -5.18
N VAL A 413 17.18 -8.11 -5.83
CA VAL A 413 17.57 -6.69 -5.74
C VAL A 413 17.39 -6.14 -4.31
N CYS A 414 16.39 -6.61 -3.59
CA CYS A 414 16.13 -6.23 -2.21
C CYS A 414 17.01 -7.00 -1.20
N SER A 415 17.72 -8.04 -1.61
CA SER A 415 18.68 -8.73 -0.76
C SER A 415 20.01 -7.97 -0.70
N ALA A 416 20.70 -8.05 0.44
CA ALA A 416 22.01 -7.42 0.62
C ALA A 416 23.11 -8.04 -0.28
N GLU A 417 22.85 -9.22 -0.86
CA GLU A 417 23.80 -9.97 -1.70
C GLU A 417 23.97 -9.38 -3.11
N SER A 418 23.02 -8.54 -3.56
CA SER A 418 23.13 -7.78 -4.82
C SER A 418 24.32 -6.80 -4.86
N SER A 419 24.93 -6.50 -3.71
CA SER A 419 25.99 -5.50 -3.55
C SER A 419 27.42 -6.07 -3.69
N GLY A 420 27.58 -7.38 -3.88
CA GLY A 420 28.88 -8.06 -3.98
C GLY A 420 29.55 -8.02 -5.36
N LEU A 421 28.94 -7.35 -6.35
CA LEU A 421 29.57 -7.07 -7.64
C LEU A 421 30.51 -5.87 -7.48
N SER A 422 31.74 -5.97 -8.02
CA SER A 422 32.75 -4.92 -7.87
C SER A 422 32.25 -3.57 -8.38
N LEU A 423 32.69 -2.48 -7.74
CA LEU A 423 32.37 -1.09 -8.11
C LEU A 423 32.69 -0.72 -9.58
N ASP A 424 33.39 -1.58 -10.32
CA ASP A 424 33.73 -1.40 -11.73
C ASP A 424 32.66 -1.94 -12.70
N GLN A 425 31.62 -2.62 -12.20
CA GLN A 425 30.47 -3.01 -12.99
C GLN A 425 29.27 -2.16 -12.57
N THR A 426 28.63 -1.56 -13.58
CA THR A 426 27.48 -0.64 -13.51
C THR A 426 26.64 -0.75 -12.22
N PRO A 427 26.30 0.37 -11.55
CA PRO A 427 25.48 0.34 -10.34
C PRO A 427 24.24 -0.53 -10.56
N PRO A 428 23.82 -1.33 -9.56
CA PRO A 428 22.68 -2.21 -9.71
C PRO A 428 21.51 -1.37 -10.23
N LEU A 429 21.01 -1.75 -11.42
CA LEU A 429 19.90 -1.05 -12.05
C LEU A 429 18.79 -0.87 -11.01
N PRO A 430 18.18 0.31 -10.90
CA PRO A 430 17.02 0.48 -10.03
C PRO A 430 16.01 -0.64 -10.32
N CYS A 431 15.36 -1.18 -9.28
CA CYS A 431 14.25 -2.12 -9.44
C CYS A 431 13.08 -1.39 -10.12
N THR A 432 13.22 -1.17 -11.41
CA THR A 432 12.22 -0.61 -12.28
C THR A 432 11.26 -1.72 -12.65
N ILE A 433 10.02 -1.33 -12.80
CA ILE A 433 8.90 -2.22 -13.15
C ILE A 433 8.93 -2.60 -14.65
N GLU A 434 10.04 -2.37 -15.34
CA GLU A 434 10.18 -2.45 -16.80
C GLU A 434 9.58 -3.72 -17.39
N HIS A 435 8.61 -3.51 -18.30
CA HIS A 435 7.94 -4.50 -19.15
C HIS A 435 7.24 -5.70 -18.48
N ARG A 436 7.26 -5.84 -17.14
CA ARG A 436 6.80 -7.07 -16.46
C ARG A 436 5.46 -6.95 -15.72
N ILE A 437 4.92 -5.75 -15.56
CA ILE A 437 3.49 -5.60 -15.26
C ILE A 437 2.76 -5.67 -16.60
N SER A 438 2.49 -6.89 -17.07
CA SER A 438 1.27 -7.09 -17.84
C SER A 438 0.16 -7.13 -16.78
N PRO A 439 -0.68 -6.08 -16.66
CA PRO A 439 -1.91 -6.24 -15.89
C PRO A 439 -2.67 -7.44 -16.47
N LEU A 440 -3.65 -7.97 -15.75
CA LEU A 440 -4.56 -8.98 -16.33
C LEU A 440 -5.21 -8.47 -17.64
N SER A 441 -5.16 -7.15 -17.89
CA SER A 441 -5.56 -6.47 -19.12
C SER A 441 -4.43 -6.41 -20.17
N SER A 442 -4.82 -6.46 -21.44
CA SER A 442 -3.97 -6.21 -22.62
C SER A 442 -3.53 -4.74 -22.78
N HIS A 443 -4.05 -3.80 -21.98
CA HIS A 443 -3.79 -2.37 -22.13
C HIS A 443 -2.52 -1.91 -21.40
N HIS A 444 -1.77 -0.98 -22.01
CA HIS A 444 -0.62 -0.32 -21.38
C HIS A 444 -1.01 0.41 -20.07
N PRO A 445 -0.10 0.50 -19.08
CA PRO A 445 -0.43 1.11 -17.80
C PRO A 445 -0.44 2.64 -17.85
N ILE A 446 -1.34 3.27 -17.10
CA ILE A 446 -1.23 4.65 -16.62
C ILE A 446 -1.06 4.62 -15.10
N PHE A 447 0.02 5.21 -14.60
CA PHE A 447 0.35 5.11 -13.18
C PHE A 447 -0.40 6.17 -12.37
N VAL A 448 -1.04 5.74 -11.28
CA VAL A 448 -1.79 6.61 -10.38
C VAL A 448 -1.07 6.66 -9.03
N VAL A 449 -0.42 7.77 -8.72
CA VAL A 449 0.52 7.93 -7.60
C VAL A 449 -0.02 8.91 -6.58
N GLY A 450 0.04 8.63 -5.28
CA GLY A 450 -0.49 9.57 -4.29
C GLY A 450 -1.05 8.97 -3.02
N ASP A 451 -1.92 9.70 -2.34
CA ASP A 451 -2.62 9.20 -1.14
C ASP A 451 -3.62 8.06 -1.46
N SER A 452 -4.44 7.66 -0.48
CA SER A 452 -5.38 6.56 -0.65
C SER A 452 -6.39 6.75 -1.79
N HIS A 453 -6.65 7.99 -2.23
CA HIS A 453 -7.63 8.26 -3.30
C HIS A 453 -7.20 7.71 -4.67
N VAL A 454 -5.92 7.37 -4.86
CA VAL A 454 -5.49 6.68 -6.08
C VAL A 454 -6.17 5.33 -6.29
N LEU A 455 -6.59 4.68 -5.18
CA LEU A 455 -7.28 3.39 -5.26
C LEU A 455 -8.67 3.51 -5.88
N SER A 456 -9.26 4.71 -5.94
CA SER A 456 -10.53 4.93 -6.65
C SER A 456 -10.43 4.58 -8.14
N LEU A 457 -9.23 4.69 -8.73
CA LEU A 457 -8.96 4.37 -10.13
C LEU A 457 -8.29 3.00 -10.30
N ALA A 458 -7.78 2.39 -9.23
CA ALA A 458 -6.95 1.19 -9.31
C ALA A 458 -7.65 0.08 -10.12
N TRP A 459 -6.91 -0.44 -11.10
CA TRP A 459 -7.27 -1.56 -11.96
C TRP A 459 -8.43 -1.32 -12.92
N GLN A 460 -8.93 -0.08 -13.00
CA GLN A 460 -9.91 0.32 -14.01
C GLN A 460 -9.22 0.53 -15.35
N THR A 461 -9.96 0.31 -16.45
CA THR A 461 -9.54 0.77 -17.77
C THR A 461 -9.99 2.22 -17.95
N ILE A 462 -9.09 3.08 -18.41
CA ILE A 462 -9.36 4.46 -18.81
C ILE A 462 -9.39 4.49 -20.33
N HIS A 463 -10.53 4.85 -20.90
CA HIS A 463 -10.79 4.92 -22.33
C HIS A 463 -10.74 6.37 -22.82
N ILE A 464 -9.71 6.72 -23.59
CA ILE A 464 -9.52 8.07 -24.10
C ILE A 464 -9.85 8.08 -25.60
N ASP A 465 -11.04 8.60 -25.91
CA ASP A 465 -11.53 8.76 -27.29
C ASP A 465 -11.23 10.17 -27.82
N THR A 466 -10.19 10.27 -28.63
CA THR A 466 -9.76 11.53 -29.25
C THR A 466 -10.75 12.08 -30.29
N SER A 467 -11.72 11.26 -30.74
CA SER A 467 -12.71 11.70 -31.74
C SER A 467 -13.69 12.75 -31.20
N LYS A 468 -13.88 12.81 -29.88
CA LYS A 468 -14.73 13.81 -29.21
C LYS A 468 -14.24 15.25 -29.38
N ASN A 469 -12.94 15.46 -29.64
CA ASN A 469 -12.32 16.78 -29.78
C ASN A 469 -12.01 17.18 -31.23
N ALA A 470 -12.36 16.34 -32.22
CA ALA A 470 -12.10 16.65 -33.63
C ALA A 470 -13.02 17.82 -34.08
N PRO A 471 -12.48 18.90 -34.66
CA PRO A 471 -13.32 19.94 -35.25
C PRO A 471 -14.17 19.33 -36.38
N HIS A 472 -15.43 19.74 -36.50
CA HIS A 472 -16.37 19.28 -37.54
C HIS A 472 -15.96 19.61 -38.99
N THR A 473 -14.75 20.15 -39.19
CA THR A 473 -14.14 20.33 -40.50
C THR A 473 -13.66 18.97 -40.99
N GLY A 474 -14.25 18.48 -42.09
CA GLY A 474 -14.13 17.11 -42.62
C GLY A 474 -12.75 16.63 -43.07
N GLU A 475 -11.67 17.01 -42.39
CA GLU A 475 -10.38 16.35 -42.48
C GLU A 475 -10.36 15.12 -41.57
N GLN A 476 -10.02 13.96 -42.15
CA GLN A 476 -9.79 12.72 -41.43
C GLN A 476 -8.57 12.86 -40.50
N GLN A 477 -8.74 13.47 -39.33
CA GLN A 477 -7.77 13.27 -38.26
C GLN A 477 -7.87 11.81 -37.79
N ASN A 478 -6.72 11.16 -37.68
CA ASN A 478 -6.59 9.78 -37.23
C ASN A 478 -7.31 9.60 -35.89
N LYS A 479 -8.46 8.94 -35.92
CA LYS A 479 -9.19 8.53 -34.72
C LYS A 479 -8.29 7.59 -33.92
N LEU A 480 -7.85 8.01 -32.75
CA LEU A 480 -7.07 7.18 -31.84
C LEU A 480 -7.90 6.92 -30.58
N GLN A 481 -8.23 5.64 -30.36
CA GLN A 481 -8.70 5.16 -29.07
C GLN A 481 -7.46 4.74 -28.26
N ILE A 482 -7.28 5.35 -27.10
CA ILE A 482 -6.18 5.04 -26.19
C ILE A 482 -6.76 4.41 -24.94
N ASP A 483 -6.56 3.10 -24.79
CA ASP A 483 -6.96 2.37 -23.59
C ASP A 483 -5.77 2.21 -22.66
N ARG A 484 -5.96 2.52 -21.37
CA ARG A 484 -4.92 2.40 -20.34
C ARG A 484 -5.44 1.71 -19.08
N THR A 485 -4.67 0.81 -18.52
CA THR A 485 -4.97 0.24 -17.19
C THR A 485 -4.41 1.15 -16.11
N ALA A 486 -5.26 1.65 -15.21
CA ALA A 486 -4.81 2.45 -14.07
C ALA A 486 -4.09 1.58 -13.02
N VAL A 487 -2.77 1.76 -12.86
CA VAL A 487 -1.94 0.99 -11.91
C VAL A 487 -1.63 1.83 -10.67
N PRO A 488 -2.02 1.40 -9.46
CA PRO A 488 -1.86 2.20 -8.25
C PRO A 488 -0.43 2.18 -7.69
N PHE A 489 0.00 3.33 -7.17
CA PHE A 489 1.20 3.52 -6.35
C PHE A 489 0.86 4.40 -5.14
N PRO A 490 0.29 3.82 -4.06
CA PRO A 490 -0.07 4.61 -2.89
C PRO A 490 1.16 5.01 -2.07
N ALA A 491 1.39 6.32 -2.00
CA ALA A 491 2.14 6.97 -0.94
C ALA A 491 1.21 7.20 0.27
N THR A 492 0.91 6.13 1.01
CA THR A 492 -0.03 6.16 2.16
C THR A 492 0.29 7.29 3.15
N GLY A 493 -0.71 8.14 3.43
CA GLY A 493 -0.59 9.28 4.35
C GLY A 493 -0.02 10.57 3.71
N MET A 494 0.20 10.58 2.40
CA MET A 494 0.72 11.73 1.68
C MET A 494 -0.20 12.96 1.79
N LYS A 495 0.39 14.07 2.22
CA LYS A 495 -0.16 15.43 2.14
C LYS A 495 0.50 16.14 0.97
N ALA A 496 -0.18 17.08 0.33
CA ALA A 496 0.41 17.94 -0.70
C ALA A 496 1.60 18.74 -0.13
N TRP A 497 1.52 19.15 1.14
CA TRP A 497 2.63 19.77 1.88
C TRP A 497 3.91 18.92 1.90
N HIS A 498 3.78 17.60 1.83
CA HIS A 498 4.91 16.68 1.91
C HIS A 498 5.75 16.61 0.63
N VAL A 499 5.26 17.15 -0.49
CA VAL A 499 5.98 17.12 -1.78
C VAL A 499 7.22 18.01 -1.76
N ARG A 500 7.24 19.03 -0.91
CA ARG A 500 8.29 20.05 -0.90
C ARG A 500 9.68 19.47 -0.60
N PRO A 501 10.75 19.98 -1.26
CA PRO A 501 12.11 19.47 -1.07
C PRO A 501 12.66 19.57 0.36
N SER A 502 12.15 20.51 1.17
CA SER A 502 12.55 20.69 2.57
C SER A 502 11.88 19.69 3.52
N THR A 503 10.89 18.92 3.05
CA THR A 503 10.17 17.95 3.87
C THR A 503 11.07 16.77 4.24
N ARG A 504 10.91 16.26 5.47
CA ARG A 504 11.63 15.09 5.99
C ARG A 504 10.71 13.99 6.54
N PHE A 505 9.42 14.03 6.21
CA PHE A 505 8.46 12.98 6.60
C PHE A 505 8.62 11.73 5.73
N PHE A 506 8.37 10.54 6.29
CA PHE A 506 8.44 9.27 5.55
C PHE A 506 7.61 9.27 4.26
N THR A 507 6.49 9.98 4.22
CA THR A 507 5.61 10.07 3.05
C THR A 507 6.24 10.79 1.86
N HIS A 508 7.12 11.78 2.11
CA HIS A 508 7.91 12.42 1.06
C HIS A 508 8.83 11.39 0.40
N TYR A 509 9.57 10.65 1.22
CA TYR A 509 10.48 9.63 0.71
C TYR A 509 9.75 8.41 0.12
N ASN A 510 8.55 8.09 0.61
CA ASN A 510 7.67 7.10 0.01
C ASN A 510 7.30 7.51 -1.42
N LEU A 511 6.80 8.75 -1.62
CA LEU A 511 6.52 9.28 -2.97
C LEU A 511 7.74 9.16 -3.90
N HIS A 512 8.92 9.60 -3.45
CA HIS A 512 10.14 9.48 -4.24
C HIS A 512 10.52 8.02 -4.53
N ALA A 513 10.29 7.09 -3.59
CA ALA A 513 10.52 5.67 -3.83
C ALA A 513 9.56 5.13 -4.90
N CYS A 514 8.27 5.46 -4.83
CA CYS A 514 7.29 5.11 -5.86
C CYS A 514 7.70 5.65 -7.24
N LEU A 515 8.07 6.93 -7.34
CA LEU A 515 8.47 7.56 -8.61
C LEU A 515 9.74 6.93 -9.20
N LYS A 516 10.71 6.53 -8.37
CA LYS A 516 11.93 5.82 -8.80
C LYS A 516 11.66 4.43 -9.36
N ARG A 517 10.56 3.79 -8.97
CA ARG A 517 10.18 2.45 -9.45
C ARG A 517 9.48 2.47 -10.80
N LEU A 518 8.95 3.62 -11.23
CA LEU A 518 8.30 3.75 -12.52
C LEU A 518 9.27 3.39 -13.65
N PRO A 519 8.84 2.63 -14.68
CA PRO A 519 9.72 2.09 -15.72
C PRO A 519 10.35 3.21 -16.55
N LEU A 520 11.69 3.26 -16.64
CA LEU A 520 12.37 4.33 -17.37
C LEU A 520 11.95 4.28 -18.85
N SER A 521 11.57 5.44 -19.39
CA SER A 521 11.26 5.58 -20.82
C SER A 521 12.21 6.61 -21.42
N GLY A 522 12.60 6.40 -22.68
CA GLY A 522 13.28 7.42 -23.49
C GLY A 522 12.38 8.62 -23.80
N THR A 523 11.08 8.53 -23.49
CA THR A 523 10.09 9.61 -23.64
C THR A 523 9.53 10.06 -22.29
N ARG A 524 8.92 11.24 -22.28
CA ARG A 524 8.17 11.76 -21.14
C ARG A 524 6.99 10.83 -20.82
N ARG A 525 6.77 10.52 -19.54
CA ARG A 525 5.70 9.61 -19.08
C ARG A 525 4.55 10.39 -18.45
N THR A 526 3.31 10.02 -18.74
CA THR A 526 2.15 10.58 -18.05
C THR A 526 1.80 9.80 -16.79
N ILE A 527 1.57 10.51 -15.68
CA ILE A 527 1.04 9.95 -14.43
C ILE A 527 -0.18 10.74 -13.97
N ILE A 528 -1.08 10.09 -13.25
CA ILE A 528 -2.13 10.75 -12.47
C ILE A 528 -1.64 10.86 -11.03
N LEU A 529 -1.78 12.04 -10.41
CA LEU A 529 -1.31 12.28 -9.05
C LEU A 529 -2.43 12.78 -8.13
N SER A 530 -2.58 12.14 -6.97
CA SER A 530 -3.53 12.54 -5.91
C SER A 530 -2.81 13.00 -4.65
N ALA A 531 -3.07 14.23 -4.23
CA ALA A 531 -2.73 14.74 -2.90
C ALA A 531 -3.55 15.99 -2.56
N GLY A 532 -3.67 16.28 -1.26
CA GLY A 532 -4.32 17.51 -0.76
C GLY A 532 -5.60 17.26 0.06
N GLU A 533 -6.23 16.08 -0.06
CA GLU A 533 -7.43 15.77 0.73
C GLU A 533 -7.11 15.78 2.24
N ILE A 534 -6.00 15.17 2.62
CA ILE A 534 -5.56 15.09 4.02
C ILE A 534 -5.26 16.51 4.55
N ASP A 535 -4.60 17.37 3.77
CA ASP A 535 -4.34 18.77 4.10
C ASP A 535 -5.65 19.51 4.40
N CYS A 536 -6.69 19.29 3.58
CA CYS A 536 -8.01 19.88 3.76
C CYS A 536 -8.76 19.30 4.97
N ARG A 537 -8.58 18.01 5.28
CA ARG A 537 -9.28 17.30 6.35
C ARG A 537 -8.71 17.59 7.74
N GLU A 538 -7.39 17.62 7.85
CA GLU A 538 -6.64 17.78 9.11
C GLU A 538 -6.27 19.24 9.39
N GLY A 539 -6.36 20.08 8.36
CA GLY A 539 -6.04 21.50 8.43
C GLY A 539 -4.63 21.79 7.94
N ILE A 540 -4.48 22.92 7.26
CA ILE A 540 -3.21 23.35 6.68
C ILE A 540 -2.31 23.87 7.81
N GLY A 541 -1.33 23.03 8.18
CA GLY A 541 -0.25 23.33 9.12
C GLY A 541 -0.53 23.15 10.62
N GLY A 542 -1.51 22.31 10.98
CA GLY A 542 -1.64 21.72 12.31
C GLY A 542 -2.07 22.66 13.46
N PRO A 543 -2.12 22.17 14.71
CA PRO A 543 -2.61 22.92 15.88
C PRO A 543 -1.84 24.23 16.15
N LEU A 544 -0.55 24.26 15.82
CA LEU A 544 0.31 25.45 15.96
C LEU A 544 -0.12 26.61 15.06
N LEU A 545 -0.83 26.35 13.96
CA LEU A 545 -1.35 27.38 13.06
C LEU A 545 -2.82 27.75 13.31
N GLN A 546 -3.53 27.02 14.19
CA GLN A 546 -4.92 27.31 14.53
C GLN A 546 -5.11 28.68 15.22
N GLY A 547 -4.05 29.26 15.80
CA GLY A 547 -4.07 30.58 16.42
C GLY A 547 -3.69 31.75 15.50
N TYR A 548 -3.13 31.51 14.32
CA TYR A 548 -2.50 32.56 13.49
C TYR A 548 -3.34 33.06 12.32
N TYR A 549 -4.38 32.34 11.91
CA TYR A 549 -5.13 32.68 10.70
C TYR A 549 -6.56 33.12 11.02
N ARG A 550 -6.90 34.37 10.66
CA ARG A 550 -8.29 34.88 10.70
C ARG A 550 -9.18 34.21 9.64
N ASN A 551 -8.60 33.75 8.53
CA ASN A 551 -9.24 32.94 7.49
C ASN A 551 -8.23 31.91 6.95
N CYS A 552 -8.68 30.75 6.44
CA CYS A 552 -7.78 29.71 5.94
C CYS A 552 -7.29 29.94 4.49
N ARG A 553 -7.76 31.00 3.82
CA ARG A 553 -7.54 31.24 2.40
C ARG A 553 -6.07 31.43 2.06
N ASP A 554 -5.37 32.29 2.77
CA ASP A 554 -3.95 32.58 2.49
C ASP A 554 -3.08 31.33 2.68
N ALA A 555 -3.37 30.54 3.72
CA ALA A 555 -2.70 29.28 3.98
C ALA A 555 -2.96 28.24 2.87
N VAL A 556 -4.21 28.14 2.40
CA VAL A 556 -4.58 27.28 1.26
C VAL A 556 -3.84 27.71 0.00
N THR A 557 -3.94 28.98 -0.40
CA THR A 557 -3.33 29.50 -1.61
C THR A 557 -1.82 29.34 -1.61
N ARG A 558 -1.16 29.64 -0.49
CA ARG A 558 0.30 29.41 -0.34
C ARG A 558 0.66 27.93 -0.47
N THR A 559 -0.09 27.06 0.19
CA THR A 559 0.19 25.61 0.17
C THR A 559 0.04 25.05 -1.24
N VAL A 560 -0.98 25.47 -1.98
CA VAL A 560 -1.20 25.08 -3.37
C VAL A 560 -0.06 25.58 -4.27
N ALA A 561 0.39 26.83 -4.11
CA ALA A 561 1.50 27.36 -4.89
C ALA A 561 2.82 26.60 -4.63
N GLU A 562 3.13 26.30 -3.37
CA GLU A 562 4.30 25.49 -2.99
C GLU A 562 4.18 24.04 -3.50
N TYR A 563 2.97 23.47 -3.47
CA TYR A 563 2.67 22.15 -4.00
C TYR A 563 2.92 22.07 -5.52
N LEU A 564 2.35 22.99 -6.30
CA LEU A 564 2.52 23.02 -7.76
C LEU A 564 3.98 23.29 -8.17
N ALA A 565 4.68 24.17 -7.46
CA ALA A 565 6.12 24.39 -7.69
C ALA A 565 6.91 23.10 -7.48
N SER A 566 6.66 22.40 -6.37
CA SER A 566 7.35 21.14 -6.06
C SER A 566 6.97 20.02 -7.05
N LEU A 567 5.73 19.99 -7.55
CA LEU A 567 5.34 19.07 -8.62
C LEU A 567 6.06 19.35 -9.93
N SER A 568 6.29 20.62 -10.26
CA SER A 568 7.08 21.00 -11.44
C SER A 568 8.51 20.46 -11.33
N ASP A 569 9.15 20.64 -10.18
CA ASP A 569 10.50 20.11 -9.91
C ASP A 569 10.54 18.57 -10.05
N LEU A 570 9.52 17.87 -9.53
CA LEU A 570 9.40 16.42 -9.69
C LEU A 570 9.18 16.01 -11.15
N ALA A 571 8.34 16.73 -11.89
CA ALA A 571 8.08 16.46 -13.29
C ALA A 571 9.33 16.60 -14.15
N GLU A 572 10.23 17.52 -13.81
CA GLU A 572 11.53 17.64 -14.45
C GLU A 572 12.48 16.51 -14.01
N ALA A 573 12.63 16.28 -12.71
CA ALA A 573 13.55 15.29 -12.15
C ALA A 573 13.27 13.86 -12.62
N PHE A 574 12.00 13.51 -12.84
CA PHE A 574 11.57 12.16 -13.23
C PHE A 574 11.08 12.06 -14.69
N GLN A 575 11.21 13.13 -15.49
CA GLN A 575 10.72 13.23 -16.87
C GLN A 575 9.24 12.85 -17.01
N LEU A 576 8.39 13.51 -16.21
CA LEU A 576 6.95 13.23 -16.13
C LEU A 576 6.12 14.35 -16.77
N GLN A 577 4.93 13.97 -17.19
CA GLN A 577 3.74 14.79 -17.32
C GLN A 577 2.81 14.41 -16.18
N ILE A 578 2.42 15.37 -15.33
CA ILE A 578 1.64 15.11 -14.12
C ILE A 578 0.22 15.64 -14.29
N LEU A 579 -0.76 14.73 -14.18
CA LEU A 579 -2.18 15.04 -14.18
C LEU A 579 -2.70 15.02 -12.74
N VAL A 580 -2.89 16.18 -12.15
CA VAL A 580 -3.29 16.36 -10.75
C VAL A 580 -4.79 16.17 -10.60
N MET A 581 -5.18 15.28 -9.69
CA MET A 581 -6.57 15.11 -9.27
C MET A 581 -6.99 16.26 -8.32
N PRO A 582 -8.15 16.89 -8.54
CA PRO A 582 -8.72 17.83 -7.58
C PRO A 582 -9.17 17.10 -6.30
N VAL A 583 -9.26 17.86 -5.20
CA VAL A 583 -9.74 17.32 -3.93
C VAL A 583 -11.26 17.14 -4.00
N SER A 584 -11.72 15.89 -3.88
CA SER A 584 -13.15 15.59 -3.94
C SER A 584 -13.93 16.27 -2.81
N PRO A 585 -15.19 16.69 -3.04
CA PRO A 585 -16.03 17.22 -1.99
C PRO A 585 -16.22 16.22 -0.84
N HIS A 586 -16.40 16.73 0.38
CA HIS A 586 -16.67 15.86 1.53
C HIS A 586 -18.11 15.34 1.49
N ALA A 587 -18.30 14.03 1.67
CA ALA A 587 -19.63 13.41 1.73
C ALA A 587 -20.49 13.97 2.87
N TYR A 588 -21.79 14.14 2.62
CA TYR A 588 -22.71 14.58 3.67
C TYR A 588 -22.93 13.49 4.73
N ARG A 589 -22.82 13.88 6.00
CA ARG A 589 -23.17 13.06 7.16
C ARG A 589 -24.10 13.87 8.07
N SER A 590 -25.12 13.23 8.62
CA SER A 590 -26.12 13.89 9.47
C SER A 590 -25.49 14.61 10.66
N GLU A 591 -26.18 15.65 11.12
CA GLU A 591 -25.73 16.55 12.19
C GLU A 591 -25.78 15.91 13.58
N LYS A 592 -26.41 14.74 13.72
CA LYS A 592 -26.70 14.04 14.98
C LYS A 592 -25.47 13.75 15.88
N ASN A 593 -24.23 13.94 15.39
CA ASN A 593 -23.00 13.61 16.11
C ASN A 593 -22.12 14.82 16.47
N GLY A 594 -22.66 16.05 16.54
CA GLY A 594 -21.95 17.22 17.08
C GLY A 594 -20.71 17.70 16.30
N LYS A 595 -20.51 17.22 15.06
CA LYS A 595 -19.34 17.54 14.20
C LYS A 595 -19.73 18.36 12.95
N SER A 596 -20.87 19.04 12.95
CA SER A 596 -21.39 19.80 11.79
C SER A 596 -20.43 20.91 11.36
N THR A 597 -19.96 21.75 12.29
CA THR A 597 -19.08 22.89 12.01
C THR A 597 -17.74 22.47 11.40
N GLY A 598 -17.09 21.44 11.96
CA GLY A 598 -15.82 20.94 11.42
C GLY A 598 -15.97 20.38 10.00
N ARG A 599 -17.10 19.72 9.70
CA ARG A 599 -17.39 19.22 8.35
C ARG A 599 -17.70 20.35 7.35
N ALA A 600 -18.35 21.41 7.79
CA ALA A 600 -18.59 22.59 6.96
C ALA A 600 -17.28 23.29 6.59
N ARG A 601 -16.39 23.50 7.58
CA ARG A 601 -15.06 24.09 7.35
C ARG A 601 -14.22 23.26 6.38
N ARG A 602 -14.24 21.92 6.50
CA ARG A 602 -13.55 21.04 5.54
C ARG A 602 -14.04 21.25 4.11
N ARG A 603 -15.35 21.34 3.90
CA ARG A 603 -15.92 21.61 2.56
C ARG A 603 -15.46 22.95 2.02
N GLU A 604 -15.45 23.99 2.85
CA GLU A 604 -14.93 25.30 2.48
C GLU A 604 -13.44 25.23 2.10
N THR A 605 -12.61 24.56 2.89
CA THR A 605 -11.18 24.37 2.58
C THR A 605 -10.97 23.60 1.28
N MET A 606 -11.74 22.52 1.03
CA MET A 606 -11.67 21.76 -0.22
C MET A 606 -12.07 22.60 -1.44
N HIS A 607 -13.12 23.42 -1.30
CA HIS A 607 -13.54 24.34 -2.35
C HIS A 607 -12.43 25.38 -2.64
N LEU A 608 -11.91 26.03 -1.59
CA LEU A 608 -10.81 26.99 -1.70
C LEU A 608 -9.53 26.38 -2.29
N TRP A 609 -9.26 25.11 -1.99
CA TRP A 609 -8.13 24.36 -2.53
C TRP A 609 -8.23 24.24 -4.04
N ASN A 610 -9.35 23.70 -4.54
CA ASN A 610 -9.54 23.50 -5.98
C ASN A 610 -9.59 24.83 -6.75
N GLU A 611 -10.22 25.87 -6.18
CA GLU A 611 -10.19 27.21 -6.74
C GLU A 611 -8.77 27.80 -6.82
N SER A 612 -7.97 27.60 -5.77
CA SER A 612 -6.57 28.03 -5.76
C SER A 612 -5.73 27.25 -6.76
N LEU A 613 -5.99 25.94 -6.92
CA LEU A 613 -5.29 25.05 -7.85
C LEU A 613 -5.51 25.50 -9.29
N ARG A 614 -6.78 25.72 -9.69
CA ARG A 614 -7.14 26.22 -11.03
C ARG A 614 -6.47 27.57 -11.31
N ARG A 615 -6.60 28.51 -10.37
CA ARG A 615 -6.09 29.87 -10.53
C ARG A 615 -4.58 29.91 -10.67
N GLU A 616 -3.85 29.18 -9.84
CA GLU A 616 -2.39 29.18 -9.86
C GLU A 616 -1.85 28.57 -11.16
N LEU A 617 -2.49 27.51 -11.68
CA LEU A 617 -2.15 26.92 -12.97
C LEU A 617 -2.42 27.89 -14.14
N ILE A 618 -3.55 28.61 -14.14
CA ILE A 618 -3.86 29.64 -15.15
C ILE A 618 -2.84 30.78 -15.08
N ASN A 619 -2.58 31.32 -13.90
CA ASN A 619 -1.61 32.41 -13.70
C ASN A 619 -0.20 32.00 -14.15
N GLY A 620 0.22 30.78 -13.83
CA GLY A 620 1.51 30.24 -14.25
C GLY A 620 1.67 30.14 -15.77
N ARG A 621 0.57 29.97 -16.51
CA ARG A 621 0.53 29.97 -17.99
C ARG A 621 0.48 31.36 -18.61
N MET A 622 -0.12 32.35 -17.94
CA MET A 622 -0.21 33.73 -18.45
C MET A 622 1.01 34.60 -18.12
N SER A 623 1.82 34.21 -17.13
CA SER A 623 2.96 35.01 -16.65
C SER A 623 4.16 35.07 -17.62
N THR A 624 4.15 34.33 -18.74
CA THR A 624 5.17 34.42 -19.77
C THR A 624 4.76 35.45 -20.83
N THR A 625 5.21 36.70 -20.69
CA THR A 625 5.30 37.61 -21.85
C THR A 625 6.33 37.04 -22.81
N PRO A 626 6.01 36.85 -24.11
CA PRO A 626 6.92 36.24 -25.07
C PRO A 626 8.06 37.22 -25.41
N GLN A 627 9.11 37.24 -24.59
CA GLN A 627 10.34 38.01 -24.85
C GLN A 627 11.49 37.10 -25.32
N SER A 628 11.32 35.78 -25.25
CA SER A 628 12.36 34.80 -25.60
C SER A 628 11.73 33.47 -26.02
N THR A 629 12.30 32.81 -27.04
CA THR A 629 11.90 31.46 -27.49
C THR A 629 12.21 30.35 -26.47
N ASN A 630 12.80 30.71 -25.32
CA ASN A 630 13.16 29.79 -24.23
C ASN A 630 12.35 30.01 -22.95
N ASP A 631 11.38 30.93 -22.90
CA ASP A 631 10.56 31.15 -21.70
C ASP A 631 9.54 30.01 -21.54
N ARG A 632 9.87 29.03 -20.70
CA ARG A 632 8.95 27.95 -20.33
C ARG A 632 7.89 28.49 -19.37
N CYS A 633 6.64 28.07 -19.58
CA CYS A 633 5.55 28.26 -18.62
C CYS A 633 5.95 27.63 -17.27
N LYS A 634 5.62 28.31 -16.16
CA LYS A 634 5.99 27.91 -14.78
C LYS A 634 5.58 26.46 -14.44
N TYR A 635 4.51 25.97 -15.06
CA TYR A 635 3.92 24.65 -14.83
C TYR A 635 3.64 23.90 -16.15
N ASP A 636 4.55 23.99 -17.12
CA ASP A 636 4.38 23.42 -18.48
C ASP A 636 4.13 21.89 -18.51
N ARG A 637 4.45 21.16 -17.44
CA ARG A 637 4.28 19.71 -17.30
C ARG A 637 3.19 19.29 -16.30
N VAL A 638 2.48 20.23 -15.69
CA VAL A 638 1.48 19.96 -14.66
C VAL A 638 0.10 20.41 -15.13
N PHE A 639 -0.84 19.49 -15.10
CA PHE A 639 -2.21 19.67 -15.59
C PHE A 639 -3.20 19.31 -14.51
N VAL A 640 -4.38 19.95 -14.49
CA VAL A 640 -5.46 19.58 -13.57
C VAL A 640 -6.51 18.75 -14.31
N LEU A 641 -6.95 17.66 -13.71
CA LEU A 641 -8.10 16.88 -14.18
C LEU A 641 -9.37 17.51 -13.62
N ASP A 642 -9.90 18.51 -14.30
CA ASP A 642 -10.99 19.34 -13.76
C ASP A 642 -12.38 18.69 -13.89
N TYR A 643 -12.62 17.63 -13.11
CA TYR A 643 -13.92 16.93 -13.03
C TYR A 643 -14.68 17.22 -11.72
N GLU A 644 -14.13 18.02 -10.82
CA GLU A 644 -14.65 18.12 -9.46
C GLU A 644 -16.07 18.68 -9.40
N GLU A 645 -16.42 19.63 -10.27
CA GLU A 645 -17.77 20.23 -10.27
C GLU A 645 -18.86 19.18 -10.52
N GLN A 646 -18.54 18.16 -11.31
CA GLN A 646 -19.43 17.05 -11.65
C GLN A 646 -19.65 16.10 -10.46
N LEU A 647 -18.79 16.15 -9.44
CA LEU A 647 -18.94 15.36 -8.22
C LEU A 647 -19.93 15.96 -7.22
N ARG A 648 -20.41 17.19 -7.45
CA ARG A 648 -21.25 17.92 -6.50
C ARG A 648 -22.71 17.46 -6.58
N HIS A 649 -23.44 17.60 -5.46
CA HIS A 649 -24.89 17.35 -5.40
C HIS A 649 -25.62 18.53 -4.77
N ASP A 650 -26.67 19.01 -5.44
CA ASP A 650 -27.19 20.36 -5.23
C ASP A 650 -28.57 20.46 -4.54
N SER A 651 -29.13 19.40 -3.97
CA SER A 651 -30.56 19.49 -3.62
C SER A 651 -30.95 20.19 -2.30
N ASN A 652 -30.04 20.57 -1.36
CA ASN A 652 -30.40 21.30 -0.10
C ASN A 652 -29.19 21.70 0.82
N SER A 653 -27.95 21.79 0.33
CA SER A 653 -26.78 22.09 1.20
C SER A 653 -26.54 23.60 1.34
N PRO A 654 -26.41 24.16 2.56
CA PRO A 654 -26.15 25.60 2.75
C PRO A 654 -24.80 26.10 2.20
N VAL A 655 -23.94 25.20 1.72
CA VAL A 655 -22.66 25.53 1.06
C VAL A 655 -22.52 24.95 -0.36
N GLY A 656 -23.53 24.24 -0.89
CA GLY A 656 -23.51 23.66 -2.26
C GLY A 656 -22.43 22.60 -2.58
N TYR A 657 -21.41 22.45 -1.73
CA TYR A 657 -20.19 21.69 -2.02
C TYR A 657 -20.18 20.31 -1.34
N VAL A 658 -21.09 19.42 -1.74
CA VAL A 658 -21.26 18.09 -1.13
C VAL A 658 -21.07 17.00 -2.17
N LEU A 659 -20.35 15.93 -1.82
CA LEU A 659 -20.16 14.79 -2.72
C LEU A 659 -21.50 14.14 -3.04
N HIS A 660 -21.77 13.95 -4.33
CA HIS A 660 -22.93 13.22 -4.78
C HIS A 660 -22.90 11.82 -4.20
N PRO A 661 -24.02 11.32 -3.63
CA PRO A 661 -24.07 9.98 -3.07
C PRO A 661 -23.60 8.92 -4.07
N CYS A 662 -23.96 9.06 -5.35
CA CYS A 662 -23.53 8.14 -6.40
C CYS A 662 -22.01 8.03 -6.56
N PHE A 663 -21.22 9.01 -6.08
CA PHE A 663 -19.75 9.09 -6.06
C PHE A 663 -19.11 8.74 -4.71
N ASN A 664 -19.88 8.35 -3.69
CA ASN A 664 -19.38 8.09 -2.34
C ASN A 664 -19.06 6.59 -2.06
N ALA A 665 -17.80 6.25 -1.75
CA ALA A 665 -17.41 4.87 -1.40
C ALA A 665 -17.62 4.57 0.10
N ASP A 666 -17.00 5.37 0.97
CA ASP A 666 -16.94 5.10 2.41
C ASP A 666 -17.08 6.38 3.27
N TYR A 667 -17.63 7.45 2.69
CA TYR A 667 -17.74 8.81 3.22
C TYR A 667 -16.43 9.60 3.34
N THR A 668 -15.31 9.05 2.86
CA THR A 668 -14.01 9.73 2.77
C THR A 668 -13.53 9.71 1.31
N HIS A 669 -13.66 8.56 0.65
CA HIS A 669 -13.19 8.30 -0.70
C HIS A 669 -14.32 8.31 -1.73
N VAL A 670 -13.94 8.61 -2.96
CA VAL A 670 -14.73 8.33 -4.17
C VAL A 670 -14.47 6.90 -4.66
N ASN A 671 -15.22 6.36 -5.61
CA ASN A 671 -14.97 5.04 -6.20
C ASN A 671 -14.68 5.19 -7.71
N SER A 672 -14.64 4.06 -8.41
CA SER A 672 -14.45 3.98 -9.86
C SER A 672 -15.56 4.59 -10.76
N ALA A 673 -16.73 4.98 -10.25
CA ALA A 673 -17.71 5.74 -11.03
C ALA A 673 -17.18 7.12 -11.49
N ILE A 674 -16.04 7.59 -10.95
CA ILE A 674 -15.36 8.79 -11.44
C ILE A 674 -14.61 8.56 -12.76
N VAL A 675 -14.40 7.31 -13.19
CA VAL A 675 -13.56 6.97 -14.35
C VAL A 675 -13.99 7.70 -15.63
N PRO A 676 -15.29 7.75 -16.00
CA PRO A 676 -15.71 8.52 -17.18
C PRO A 676 -15.40 10.01 -17.07
N LEU A 677 -15.45 10.58 -15.87
CA LEU A 677 -15.12 11.99 -15.64
C LEU A 677 -13.62 12.24 -15.78
N ILE A 678 -12.78 11.26 -15.43
CA ILE A 678 -11.33 11.30 -15.63
C ILE A 678 -11.01 11.22 -17.12
N GLU A 679 -11.65 10.32 -17.86
CA GLU A 679 -11.48 10.17 -19.32
C GLU A 679 -11.74 11.50 -20.04
N ASP A 680 -12.90 12.11 -19.74
CA ASP A 680 -13.25 13.42 -20.29
C ASP A 680 -12.29 14.52 -19.79
N ALA A 681 -11.84 14.49 -18.53
CA ALA A 681 -10.89 15.48 -18.01
C ALA A 681 -9.50 15.37 -18.65
N ILE A 682 -9.01 14.16 -18.97
CA ILE A 682 -7.72 13.97 -19.66
C ILE A 682 -7.77 14.61 -21.05
N LEU A 683 -8.86 14.39 -21.80
CA LEU A 683 -9.07 14.99 -23.11
C LEU A 683 -9.08 16.52 -23.08
N ASN A 684 -9.56 17.12 -21.98
CA ASN A 684 -9.78 18.56 -21.87
C ASN A 684 -8.66 19.33 -21.15
N CYS A 685 -7.77 18.64 -20.43
CA CYS A 685 -6.75 19.32 -19.60
C CYS A 685 -5.59 19.93 -20.41
N GLY A 686 -5.46 19.58 -21.70
CA GLY A 686 -4.42 20.07 -22.61
C GLY A 686 -3.07 19.36 -22.46
N CYS A 687 -3.05 18.17 -21.88
CA CYS A 687 -1.86 17.35 -21.77
C CYS A 687 -1.44 16.75 -23.13
N ASP A 688 -0.18 16.34 -23.25
CA ASP A 688 0.31 15.65 -24.44
C ASP A 688 -0.17 14.19 -24.45
N LEU A 689 -1.14 13.90 -25.31
CA LEU A 689 -1.70 12.55 -25.43
C LEU A 689 -0.74 11.54 -26.07
N ALA A 690 0.32 11.98 -26.77
CA ALA A 690 1.34 11.07 -27.30
C ALA A 690 2.25 10.49 -26.20
N SER A 691 2.24 11.13 -25.02
CA SER A 691 2.99 10.69 -23.84
C SER A 691 2.18 9.80 -22.89
N LEU A 692 0.95 9.43 -23.28
CA LEU A 692 0.10 8.48 -22.57
C LEU A 692 0.47 7.05 -22.88
#